data_AF-U1Q571-F1
#
_entry.id   AF-U1Q571-F1
#
_cell.length_a   1.000
_cell.length_b   1.000
_cell.length_c   1.000
_cell.angle_alpha   90.00
_cell.angle_beta   90.00
_cell.angle_gamma   90.00
#
_symmetry.space_group_name_H-M   'P 1'
#
loop_
_entity.id
_entity.type
_entity.pdbx_description
1 polymer ?
#
loop_
_entity_poly.entity_id
_entity_poly.type
_entity_poly.pdbx_seq_one_letter_code
_entity_poly.pdbx_strand_id
1 'polypeptide(L)'
;MRITTIRRRLTALTALPLAAALLAPVAAAADASSASDAELAAALPASAAQFKTGENTYRIGAPKAGGSSTGTVPAGLESFYSQKIEFSKANCEAMGKEASRAVCGYAIVPVDYSKPNGATIAVAVVKVPAKGTNASPVFFNPGGPGGSGVDLVLAYQNDAGAIGKLNETHDLIGFDPRGVGVSLPFAQCETNAERDKARELLYTGTPEEIAKKLRAGTESSVNGCFNNTGRIFGFDADGRKDLLYHLGTSTAVRDIDTLRSIMGATKLDYVGYSYGTRLGYVYLQTFPANAGRIVLDGVVDPLSSTAPKSGQRVDSSKITDAQLEAANSALLGQAKGFQDNFNQFSNWCMQLDASGKTWGDLMPRLVKGSRFETEKATCALGKAKYQPHDGDLADDDASIPVATRAFQNMMRPLATKAIPAGNDGRTLNFDLALTGMRQALYAESYWPYAALAMELLSDYNNGSLFMSLADSYDGRNPDGTYDPSQAAFTVIRCADSANPNGYDQTLSDRLTQIYLKYSPFQDPGAPGNKVGSPGACDLWKFSGNLQAGGELKGLPNTLIISTTHDPATPYKNGPVMAELVHGTLLSVEGDSHTAFGNNAAKYACVNEITLKYINEGVVPADGDYPKICSIKSYRQTVNPDNPVNPVPTPNPTPNPTAAPTSGPTSAPTAVPLPTMAPSALPTAAPTTGKTVVAAPGNGGKKPLAHTGVSSVAVVAFLLASLGGVAVLRSRRKEA
;
A
#
# COMPACT_ATOMS: atom_id res chain seq x y z
N MET A 1 1.31 11.55 -87.41
CA MET A 1 2.36 11.15 -88.38
C MET A 1 3.70 11.68 -87.88
N ARG A 2 4.83 11.04 -88.25
CA ARG A 2 6.22 11.31 -87.80
C ARG A 2 6.62 10.83 -86.39
N ILE A 3 7.16 9.62 -86.41
CA ILE A 3 8.10 9.02 -85.46
C ILE A 3 9.49 9.67 -85.64
N THR A 4 10.24 9.91 -84.56
CA THR A 4 11.69 9.61 -84.39
C THR A 4 12.22 10.07 -83.01
N THR A 5 13.32 9.58 -82.40
CA THR A 5 13.94 8.23 -82.28
C THR A 5 15.04 8.28 -81.19
N ILE A 6 14.90 7.48 -80.11
CA ILE A 6 15.93 6.78 -79.30
C ILE A 6 17.22 7.53 -78.84
N ARG A 7 17.49 7.55 -77.52
CA ARG A 7 18.65 6.86 -76.86
C ARG A 7 18.58 6.84 -75.32
N ARG A 8 18.91 5.70 -74.71
CA ARG A 8 18.97 5.44 -73.24
C ARG A 8 20.34 5.82 -72.65
N ARG A 9 20.37 6.21 -71.36
CA ARG A 9 21.32 5.71 -70.33
C ARG A 9 20.77 5.98 -68.91
N LEU A 10 21.13 5.10 -67.97
CA LEU A 10 20.87 5.13 -66.51
C LEU A 10 21.70 6.25 -65.83
N THR A 11 21.53 6.72 -64.58
CA THR A 11 20.66 6.40 -63.40
C THR A 11 20.74 7.58 -62.41
N ALA A 12 19.67 7.92 -61.69
CA ALA A 12 19.73 8.59 -60.37
C ALA A 12 18.37 8.53 -59.65
N LEU A 13 18.37 8.44 -58.31
CA LEU A 13 17.16 8.44 -57.47
C LEU A 13 16.53 9.84 -57.39
N THR A 14 15.20 9.93 -57.48
CA THR A 14 14.39 11.03 -56.92
C THR A 14 13.08 10.52 -56.34
N ALA A 15 12.50 11.30 -55.42
CA ALA A 15 11.38 10.93 -54.57
C ALA A 15 10.02 10.88 -55.30
N LEU A 16 9.03 10.25 -54.64
CA LEU A 16 7.60 10.36 -54.99
C LEU A 16 6.80 10.86 -53.76
N PRO A 17 5.86 11.81 -53.93
CA PRO A 17 5.09 12.41 -52.84
C PRO A 17 3.75 11.70 -52.55
N LEU A 18 3.09 12.15 -51.48
CA LEU A 18 1.75 11.79 -51.01
C LEU A 18 0.67 11.77 -52.12
N ALA A 19 -0.29 10.84 -52.01
CA ALA A 19 -1.66 11.16 -51.59
C ALA A 19 -2.57 9.90 -51.44
N ALA A 20 -3.70 10.09 -50.74
CA ALA A 20 -4.88 9.21 -50.66
C ALA A 20 -4.83 7.97 -49.73
N ALA A 21 -5.03 8.22 -48.43
CA ALA A 21 -5.75 7.30 -47.53
C ALA A 21 -6.57 8.13 -46.54
N LEU A 22 -7.90 8.13 -46.67
CA LEU A 22 -8.82 8.85 -45.79
C LEU A 22 -10.12 8.04 -45.62
N LEU A 23 -10.63 8.03 -44.38
CA LEU A 23 -11.93 7.49 -43.96
C LEU A 23 -12.06 5.95 -43.92
N ALA A 24 -11.55 5.35 -42.83
CA ALA A 24 -12.16 4.17 -42.23
C ALA A 24 -13.22 4.63 -41.20
N PRO A 25 -14.35 3.92 -41.03
CA PRO A 25 -15.45 4.38 -40.18
C PRO A 25 -15.16 4.22 -38.69
N VAL A 26 -15.57 5.22 -37.90
CA VAL A 26 -15.62 5.12 -36.43
C VAL A 26 -16.89 4.35 -36.04
N ALA A 27 -16.75 3.06 -35.74
CA ALA A 27 -17.84 2.24 -35.21
C ALA A 27 -17.32 1.17 -34.24
N ALA A 28 -17.80 1.25 -32.99
CA ALA A 28 -17.86 0.21 -31.95
C ALA A 28 -16.63 -0.68 -31.72
N ALA A 29 -15.86 -0.36 -30.67
CA ALA A 29 -15.17 -1.36 -29.85
C ALA A 29 -15.49 -1.07 -28.37
N ALA A 30 -16.52 -1.74 -27.85
CA ALA A 30 -16.69 -1.93 -26.42
C ALA A 30 -16.11 -3.31 -26.04
N ASP A 31 -15.74 -3.46 -24.76
CA ASP A 31 -15.53 -4.75 -24.07
C ASP A 31 -14.47 -5.72 -24.62
N ALA A 32 -13.20 -5.40 -24.37
CA ALA A 32 -12.20 -6.37 -23.89
C ALA A 32 -11.06 -5.63 -23.17
N SER A 33 -10.51 -6.20 -22.08
CA SER A 33 -9.13 -5.83 -21.68
C SER A 33 -8.15 -6.45 -22.67
N SER A 34 -7.02 -5.80 -22.96
CA SER A 34 -6.00 -6.40 -23.82
C SER A 34 -5.25 -7.57 -23.15
N ALA A 35 -5.35 -7.71 -21.83
CA ALA A 35 -4.69 -8.79 -21.08
C ALA A 35 -5.22 -10.17 -21.50
N SER A 36 -4.32 -11.05 -21.97
CA SER A 36 -4.59 -12.47 -22.17
C SER A 36 -4.60 -13.25 -20.85
N ASP A 37 -5.23 -14.43 -20.83
CA ASP A 37 -5.22 -15.29 -19.62
C ASP A 37 -3.80 -15.77 -19.26
N ALA A 38 -2.91 -15.89 -20.25
CA ALA A 38 -1.50 -16.20 -20.01
C ALA A 38 -0.77 -15.07 -19.27
N GLU A 39 -1.03 -13.80 -19.61
CA GLU A 39 -0.45 -12.64 -18.91
C GLU A 39 -1.01 -12.50 -17.50
N LEU A 40 -2.33 -12.70 -17.30
CA LEU A 40 -2.94 -12.68 -15.97
C LEU A 40 -2.42 -13.82 -15.08
N ALA A 41 -2.20 -15.01 -15.65
CA ALA A 41 -1.67 -16.17 -14.93
C ALA A 41 -0.16 -16.04 -14.63
N ALA A 42 0.61 -15.40 -15.51
CA ALA A 42 2.04 -15.15 -15.30
C ALA A 42 2.34 -14.21 -14.13
N ALA A 43 1.37 -13.37 -13.73
CA ALA A 43 1.48 -12.53 -12.55
C ALA A 43 1.19 -13.27 -11.22
N LEU A 44 0.73 -14.52 -11.24
CA LEU A 44 0.41 -15.27 -10.02
C LEU A 44 1.68 -15.79 -9.31
N PRO A 45 1.72 -15.79 -7.97
CA PRO A 45 2.77 -16.47 -7.22
C PRO A 45 2.74 -17.98 -7.48
N ALA A 46 3.89 -18.66 -7.35
CA ALA A 46 3.98 -20.10 -7.54
C ALA A 46 3.04 -20.90 -6.61
N SER A 47 2.70 -20.35 -5.44
CA SER A 47 1.71 -20.87 -4.51
C SER A 47 0.32 -21.06 -5.12
N ALA A 48 -0.04 -20.32 -6.17
CA ALA A 48 -1.31 -20.48 -6.88
C ALA A 48 -1.44 -21.85 -7.59
N ALA A 49 -0.34 -22.57 -7.81
CA ALA A 49 -0.35 -23.90 -8.42
C ALA A 49 -1.24 -24.91 -7.66
N GLN A 50 -1.42 -24.75 -6.34
CA GLN A 50 -2.30 -25.61 -5.54
C GLN A 50 -3.80 -25.47 -5.90
N PHE A 51 -4.17 -24.40 -6.62
CA PHE A 51 -5.52 -24.11 -7.07
C PHE A 51 -5.69 -24.28 -8.59
N LYS A 52 -4.67 -24.74 -9.31
CA LYS A 52 -4.68 -24.87 -10.77
C LYS A 52 -5.58 -26.03 -11.20
N THR A 53 -6.48 -25.77 -12.15
CA THR A 53 -7.44 -26.75 -12.68
C THR A 53 -7.21 -27.06 -14.17
N GLY A 54 -6.49 -26.20 -14.88
CA GLY A 54 -6.12 -26.40 -16.28
C GLY A 54 -5.00 -25.45 -16.71
N GLU A 55 -4.80 -25.30 -18.02
CA GLU A 55 -3.86 -24.29 -18.54
C GLU A 55 -4.41 -22.89 -18.28
N ASN A 56 -3.66 -22.08 -17.53
CA ASN A 56 -4.02 -20.73 -17.09
C ASN A 56 -5.39 -20.59 -16.37
N THR A 57 -5.97 -21.70 -15.91
CA THR A 57 -7.25 -21.72 -15.17
C THR A 57 -7.09 -22.28 -13.76
N TYR A 58 -7.77 -21.62 -12.82
CA TYR A 58 -7.66 -21.84 -11.38
C TYR A 58 -9.06 -21.90 -10.75
N ARG A 59 -9.17 -22.54 -9.59
CA ARG A 59 -10.40 -22.53 -8.77
C ARG A 59 -10.03 -22.70 -7.31
N ILE A 60 -10.48 -21.77 -6.46
CA ILE A 60 -10.39 -21.94 -5.01
C ILE A 60 -11.44 -22.96 -4.57
N GLY A 61 -11.04 -23.92 -3.73
CA GLY A 61 -11.89 -25.01 -3.24
C GLY A 61 -12.64 -24.66 -1.95
N ALA A 62 -13.15 -25.70 -1.29
CA ALA A 62 -13.66 -25.61 0.08
C ALA A 62 -12.50 -25.51 1.11
N PRO A 63 -12.73 -24.96 2.32
CA PRO A 63 -11.74 -24.97 3.40
C PRO A 63 -11.31 -26.39 3.78
N LYS A 64 -10.03 -26.54 4.15
CA LYS A 64 -9.48 -27.83 4.58
C LYS A 64 -9.94 -28.16 6.00
N ALA A 65 -10.61 -29.29 6.19
CA ALA A 65 -11.08 -29.74 7.50
C ALA A 65 -9.93 -30.13 8.45
N GLY A 66 -10.24 -30.24 9.74
CA GLY A 66 -9.32 -30.73 10.78
C GLY A 66 -8.53 -29.65 11.52
N GLY A 67 -9.03 -28.41 11.54
CA GLY A 67 -8.59 -27.38 12.47
C GLY A 67 -9.51 -27.28 13.69
N SER A 68 -9.35 -26.21 14.46
CA SER A 68 -10.17 -25.88 15.63
C SER A 68 -10.64 -24.44 15.51
N SER A 69 -11.81 -24.14 16.09
CA SER A 69 -12.35 -22.79 16.19
C SER A 69 -12.30 -22.29 17.63
N THR A 70 -12.07 -21.00 17.84
CA THR A 70 -12.12 -20.35 19.15
C THR A 70 -13.08 -19.15 19.18
N GLY A 71 -13.83 -19.03 20.28
CA GLY A 71 -14.90 -18.04 20.44
C GLY A 71 -16.20 -18.45 19.74
N THR A 72 -17.13 -17.51 19.63
CA THR A 72 -18.42 -17.75 18.95
C THR A 72 -18.21 -17.93 17.45
N VAL A 73 -18.72 -19.05 16.92
CA VAL A 73 -18.77 -19.32 15.47
C VAL A 73 -20.16 -18.94 14.96
N PRO A 74 -20.28 -18.11 13.90
CA PRO A 74 -21.59 -17.83 13.30
C PRO A 74 -22.17 -19.07 12.60
N ALA A 75 -23.47 -19.28 12.75
CA ALA A 75 -24.17 -20.44 12.19
C ALA A 75 -24.03 -20.52 10.65
N GLY A 76 -23.69 -21.70 10.15
CA GLY A 76 -23.45 -21.95 8.72
C GLY A 76 -22.05 -21.57 8.23
N LEU A 77 -21.14 -21.12 9.11
CA LEU A 77 -19.74 -20.83 8.81
C LEU A 77 -18.75 -21.81 9.48
N GLU A 78 -19.23 -22.91 10.06
CA GLU A 78 -18.46 -23.82 10.90
C GLU A 78 -17.24 -24.40 10.16
N SER A 79 -17.39 -24.74 8.88
CA SER A 79 -16.31 -25.24 8.03
C SER A 79 -15.20 -24.22 7.76
N PHE A 80 -15.53 -22.92 7.76
CA PHE A 80 -14.55 -21.84 7.61
C PHE A 80 -13.85 -21.52 8.94
N TYR A 81 -14.57 -21.54 10.06
CA TYR A 81 -14.00 -21.21 11.38
C TYR A 81 -13.18 -22.37 11.99
N SER A 82 -13.46 -23.62 11.61
CA SER A 82 -12.71 -24.82 12.07
C SER A 82 -11.72 -25.37 11.04
N GLN A 83 -11.31 -24.56 10.06
CA GLN A 83 -10.41 -25.01 9.01
C GLN A 83 -8.95 -25.14 9.49
N LYS A 84 -8.18 -26.01 8.83
CA LYS A 84 -6.74 -26.17 9.03
C LYS A 84 -5.97 -25.34 8.00
N ILE A 85 -5.26 -24.31 8.45
CA ILE A 85 -4.23 -23.64 7.65
C ILE A 85 -2.94 -24.47 7.70
N GLU A 86 -2.37 -24.77 6.53
CA GLU A 86 -1.11 -25.50 6.44
C GLU A 86 0.07 -24.53 6.42
N PHE A 87 0.47 -24.08 7.61
CA PHE A 87 1.61 -23.18 7.76
C PHE A 87 2.93 -23.89 7.47
N SER A 88 3.74 -23.33 6.55
CA SER A 88 5.12 -23.75 6.36
C SER A 88 6.00 -22.63 5.81
N LYS A 89 7.32 -22.77 5.94
CA LYS A 89 8.28 -21.88 5.28
C LYS A 89 8.28 -22.06 3.76
N ALA A 90 8.12 -23.29 3.28
CA ALA A 90 8.00 -23.59 1.84
C ALA A 90 6.81 -22.85 1.19
N ASN A 91 5.72 -22.63 1.93
CA ASN A 91 4.59 -21.83 1.45
C ASN A 91 4.93 -20.34 1.36
N CYS A 92 5.78 -19.79 2.22
CA CYS A 92 6.30 -18.42 2.04
C CYS A 92 7.15 -18.34 0.77
N GLU A 93 8.05 -19.30 0.58
CA GLU A 93 8.91 -19.37 -0.62
C GLU A 93 8.08 -19.50 -1.90
N ALA A 94 7.01 -20.31 -1.90
CA ALA A 94 6.06 -20.42 -3.00
C ALA A 94 5.23 -19.14 -3.23
N MET A 95 4.97 -18.35 -2.19
CA MET A 95 4.38 -17.01 -2.30
C MET A 95 5.39 -15.94 -2.79
N GLY A 96 6.65 -16.32 -3.08
CA GLY A 96 7.71 -15.39 -3.46
C GLY A 96 8.28 -14.58 -2.29
N LYS A 97 8.19 -15.11 -1.06
CA LYS A 97 8.50 -14.40 0.19
C LYS A 97 9.69 -15.00 0.94
N GLU A 98 10.66 -14.16 1.31
CA GLU A 98 11.83 -14.59 2.10
C GLU A 98 11.50 -14.71 3.59
N ALA A 99 11.51 -15.94 4.10
CA ALA A 99 11.25 -16.25 5.50
C ALA A 99 12.51 -16.78 6.21
N SER A 100 13.01 -16.07 7.22
CA SER A 100 14.00 -16.60 8.18
C SER A 100 13.33 -17.37 9.32
N ARG A 101 12.22 -16.84 9.83
CA ARG A 101 11.44 -17.39 10.96
C ARG A 101 9.95 -17.53 10.66
N ALA A 102 9.46 -16.83 9.64
CA ALA A 102 8.05 -16.85 9.27
C ALA A 102 7.58 -18.18 8.67
N VAL A 103 6.30 -18.47 8.83
CA VAL A 103 5.57 -19.54 8.13
C VAL A 103 4.30 -18.96 7.52
N CYS A 104 3.95 -19.42 6.33
CA CYS A 104 2.83 -18.87 5.55
C CYS A 104 1.83 -19.95 5.16
N GLY A 105 0.60 -19.56 4.86
CA GLY A 105 -0.46 -20.44 4.39
C GLY A 105 -1.68 -19.64 3.92
N TYR A 106 -2.72 -20.35 3.46
CA TYR A 106 -3.98 -19.75 3.06
C TYR A 106 -5.11 -20.16 4.01
N ALA A 107 -5.95 -19.18 4.39
CA ALA A 107 -7.28 -19.43 4.90
C ALA A 107 -8.28 -19.30 3.74
N ILE A 108 -9.18 -20.26 3.60
CA ILE A 108 -10.26 -20.19 2.62
C ILE A 108 -11.48 -19.54 3.28
N VAL A 109 -12.09 -18.56 2.63
CA VAL A 109 -13.28 -17.84 3.12
C VAL A 109 -14.28 -17.64 1.97
N PRO A 110 -15.59 -17.48 2.23
CA PRO A 110 -16.55 -17.19 1.18
C PRO A 110 -16.34 -15.78 0.60
N VAL A 111 -16.65 -15.61 -0.70
CA VAL A 111 -16.78 -14.28 -1.32
C VAL A 111 -17.88 -13.51 -0.59
N ASP A 112 -19.09 -14.08 -0.56
CA ASP A 112 -20.26 -13.54 0.11
C ASP A 112 -20.59 -14.37 1.36
N TYR A 113 -20.41 -13.80 2.54
CA TYR A 113 -20.72 -14.44 3.82
C TYR A 113 -22.23 -14.73 4.04
N SER A 114 -23.13 -14.12 3.26
CA SER A 114 -24.56 -14.48 3.25
C SER A 114 -24.86 -15.72 2.38
N LYS A 115 -23.92 -16.12 1.52
CA LYS A 115 -23.98 -17.31 0.65
C LYS A 115 -22.78 -18.23 0.92
N PRO A 116 -22.64 -18.83 2.12
CA PRO A 116 -21.44 -19.58 2.51
C PRO A 116 -21.14 -20.82 1.65
N ASN A 117 -22.13 -21.35 0.92
CA ASN A 117 -21.98 -22.44 -0.04
C ASN A 117 -21.61 -21.95 -1.47
N GLY A 118 -21.31 -20.66 -1.64
CA GLY A 118 -20.99 -20.02 -2.91
C GLY A 118 -19.51 -20.11 -3.29
N ALA A 119 -19.05 -19.12 -4.06
CA ALA A 119 -17.63 -19.00 -4.42
C ALA A 119 -16.76 -18.64 -3.20
N THR A 120 -15.52 -19.12 -3.20
CA THR A 120 -14.53 -18.90 -2.14
C THR A 120 -13.30 -18.16 -2.68
N ILE A 121 -12.54 -17.57 -1.75
CA ILE A 121 -11.24 -16.94 -1.98
C ILE A 121 -10.22 -17.50 -0.99
N ALA A 122 -8.94 -17.38 -1.31
CA ALA A 122 -7.83 -17.78 -0.46
C ALA A 122 -7.13 -16.54 0.11
N VAL A 123 -7.34 -16.25 1.39
CA VAL A 123 -6.68 -15.17 2.13
C VAL A 123 -5.30 -15.64 2.58
N ALA A 124 -4.24 -14.99 2.13
CA ALA A 124 -2.87 -15.27 2.52
C ALA A 124 -2.60 -14.79 3.95
N VAL A 125 -1.94 -15.65 4.72
CA VAL A 125 -1.59 -15.39 6.13
C VAL A 125 -0.13 -15.74 6.34
N VAL A 126 0.60 -14.85 7.02
CA VAL A 126 1.93 -15.11 7.58
C VAL A 126 1.87 -15.10 9.09
N LYS A 127 2.68 -15.96 9.70
CA LYS A 127 2.94 -15.97 11.13
C LYS A 127 4.44 -15.95 11.39
N VAL A 128 4.90 -15.00 12.21
CA VAL A 128 6.21 -15.08 12.86
C VAL A 128 5.97 -15.57 14.28
N PRO A 129 6.34 -16.83 14.60
CA PRO A 129 6.17 -17.35 15.95
C PRO A 129 6.90 -16.50 17.00
N ALA A 130 6.35 -16.41 18.20
CA ALA A 130 7.02 -15.83 19.35
C ALA A 130 8.35 -16.54 19.64
N LYS A 131 9.24 -15.85 20.38
CA LYS A 131 10.47 -16.47 20.91
C LYS A 131 10.17 -17.30 22.17
N GLY A 132 9.15 -16.93 22.95
CA GLY A 132 8.66 -17.66 24.12
C GLY A 132 7.63 -18.75 23.80
N THR A 133 7.05 -19.35 24.85
CA THR A 133 5.97 -20.34 24.76
C THR A 133 4.62 -19.74 25.16
N ASN A 134 3.52 -20.37 24.72
CA ASN A 134 2.13 -19.94 25.00
C ASN A 134 1.80 -18.49 24.55
N ALA A 135 2.22 -18.13 23.35
CA ALA A 135 2.03 -16.81 22.79
C ALA A 135 0.60 -16.55 22.30
N SER A 136 0.09 -15.35 22.57
CA SER A 136 -1.13 -14.83 21.95
C SER A 136 -0.81 -14.21 20.57
N PRO A 137 -1.71 -14.32 19.57
CA PRO A 137 -1.51 -13.69 18.28
C PRO A 137 -1.86 -12.19 18.33
N VAL A 138 -0.98 -11.34 17.79
CA VAL A 138 -1.28 -9.93 17.49
C VAL A 138 -1.33 -9.76 15.98
N PHE A 139 -2.46 -9.26 15.48
CA PHE A 139 -2.71 -9.09 14.06
C PHE A 139 -2.24 -7.70 13.58
N PHE A 140 -1.60 -7.64 12.42
CA PHE A 140 -1.09 -6.41 11.83
C PHE A 140 -1.70 -6.16 10.45
N ASN A 141 -2.01 -4.89 10.15
CA ASN A 141 -2.36 -4.46 8.80
C ASN A 141 -1.74 -3.09 8.46
N PRO A 142 -1.04 -2.94 7.32
CA PRO A 142 -0.38 -1.68 6.92
C PRO A 142 -1.34 -0.62 6.37
N GLY A 143 -2.59 -0.98 6.06
CA GLY A 143 -3.53 -0.11 5.38
C GLY A 143 -3.31 -0.04 3.87
N GLY A 144 -3.18 1.19 3.35
CA GLY A 144 -3.33 1.51 1.92
C GLY A 144 -4.72 2.09 1.61
N PRO A 145 -5.77 1.31 1.28
CA PRO A 145 -5.82 -0.16 1.20
C PRO A 145 -4.93 -0.74 0.10
N GLY A 146 -4.75 -2.07 0.11
CA GLY A 146 -3.87 -2.74 -0.85
C GLY A 146 -2.43 -2.97 -0.35
N GLY A 147 -2.09 -2.48 0.84
CA GLY A 147 -0.83 -2.84 1.50
C GLY A 147 -0.84 -4.30 1.95
N SER A 148 0.21 -5.04 1.61
CA SER A 148 0.42 -6.44 1.99
C SER A 148 0.75 -6.58 3.48
N GLY A 149 -0.17 -7.18 4.25
CA GLY A 149 0.06 -7.50 5.66
C GLY A 149 1.03 -8.67 5.82
N VAL A 150 1.16 -9.53 4.80
CA VAL A 150 2.20 -10.54 4.71
C VAL A 150 3.58 -9.89 4.67
N ASP A 151 3.81 -8.93 3.78
CA ASP A 151 5.11 -8.26 3.65
C ASP A 151 5.46 -7.40 4.87
N LEU A 152 4.48 -6.74 5.49
CA LEU A 152 4.66 -6.00 6.74
C LEU A 152 5.25 -6.89 7.85
N VAL A 153 4.64 -8.06 8.10
CA VAL A 153 5.08 -8.95 9.19
C VAL A 153 6.35 -9.72 8.83
N LEU A 154 6.61 -9.99 7.54
CA LEU A 154 7.90 -10.49 7.08
C LEU A 154 9.04 -9.50 7.32
N ALA A 155 8.79 -8.19 7.19
CA ALA A 155 9.78 -7.17 7.52
C ALA A 155 10.10 -7.14 9.03
N TYR A 156 9.13 -7.48 9.89
CA TYR A 156 9.31 -7.54 11.35
C TYR A 156 9.97 -8.82 11.87
N GLN A 157 10.12 -9.88 11.07
CA GLN A 157 10.55 -11.20 11.58
C GLN A 157 11.95 -11.22 12.25
N ASN A 158 12.78 -10.22 11.93
CA ASN A 158 14.11 -9.99 12.52
C ASN A 158 14.24 -8.57 13.12
N ASP A 159 13.13 -7.88 13.46
CA ASP A 159 13.20 -6.57 14.11
C ASP A 159 13.91 -6.66 15.48
N ALA A 160 14.72 -5.65 15.78
CA ALA A 160 15.47 -5.52 17.03
C ALA A 160 14.91 -4.41 17.93
N GLY A 161 13.87 -3.71 17.49
CA GLY A 161 13.23 -2.62 18.20
C GLY A 161 11.91 -3.02 18.85
N ALA A 162 10.89 -2.17 18.70
CA ALA A 162 9.63 -2.34 19.40
C ALA A 162 8.89 -3.64 19.03
N ILE A 163 8.77 -3.95 17.74
CA ILE A 163 8.06 -5.15 17.29
C ILE A 163 8.86 -6.42 17.62
N GLY A 164 10.19 -6.33 17.58
CA GLY A 164 11.11 -7.38 18.01
C GLY A 164 10.95 -7.77 19.49
N LYS A 165 10.66 -6.79 20.36
CA LYS A 165 10.30 -7.01 21.77
C LYS A 165 8.90 -7.61 21.92
N LEU A 166 7.91 -7.12 21.16
CA LEU A 166 6.56 -7.70 21.18
C LEU A 166 6.57 -9.20 20.80
N ASN A 167 7.39 -9.56 19.81
CA ASN A 167 7.59 -10.94 19.38
C ASN A 167 8.37 -11.83 20.38
N GLU A 168 8.77 -11.32 21.54
CA GLU A 168 9.24 -12.18 22.64
C GLU A 168 8.07 -12.99 23.22
N THR A 169 6.89 -12.39 23.33
CA THR A 169 5.70 -12.95 23.98
C THR A 169 4.52 -13.20 23.04
N HIS A 170 4.50 -12.61 21.84
CA HIS A 170 3.38 -12.68 20.90
C HIS A 170 3.76 -13.27 19.52
N ASP A 171 2.86 -14.07 18.97
CA ASP A 171 2.91 -14.47 17.57
C ASP A 171 2.50 -13.25 16.72
N LEU A 172 3.36 -12.80 15.80
CA LEU A 172 2.98 -11.72 14.88
C LEU A 172 2.22 -12.33 13.71
N ILE A 173 0.96 -11.92 13.52
CA ILE A 173 0.12 -12.39 12.41
C ILE A 173 -0.05 -11.27 11.39
N GLY A 174 0.37 -11.52 10.16
CA GLY A 174 0.08 -10.67 9.01
C GLY A 174 -0.89 -11.37 8.09
N PHE A 175 -1.80 -10.62 7.46
CA PHE A 175 -2.70 -11.17 6.45
C PHE A 175 -2.86 -10.17 5.32
N ASP A 176 -2.97 -10.68 4.10
CA ASP A 176 -3.34 -9.87 2.94
C ASP A 176 -4.86 -9.91 2.82
N PRO A 177 -5.58 -8.78 2.94
CA PRO A 177 -7.03 -8.78 2.75
C PRO A 177 -7.43 -9.37 1.40
N ARG A 178 -8.69 -9.76 1.28
CA ARG A 178 -9.31 -10.14 -0.01
C ARG A 178 -8.95 -9.14 -1.13
N GLY A 179 -8.43 -9.64 -2.25
CA GLY A 179 -7.97 -8.81 -3.36
C GLY A 179 -6.55 -8.22 -3.23
N VAL A 180 -5.83 -8.43 -2.12
CA VAL A 180 -4.54 -7.80 -1.82
C VAL A 180 -3.37 -8.77 -1.93
N GLY A 181 -2.17 -8.27 -2.27
CA GLY A 181 -0.91 -8.97 -2.08
C GLY A 181 -0.87 -10.33 -2.77
N VAL A 182 -0.67 -11.40 -2.00
CA VAL A 182 -0.64 -12.79 -2.49
C VAL A 182 -1.91 -13.59 -2.14
N SER A 183 -2.98 -12.94 -1.67
CA SER A 183 -4.33 -13.51 -1.58
C SER A 183 -4.91 -13.73 -2.99
N LEU A 184 -5.74 -14.76 -3.15
CA LEU A 184 -6.22 -15.21 -4.46
C LEU A 184 -7.76 -15.27 -4.54
N PRO A 185 -8.39 -14.69 -5.59
CA PRO A 185 -7.79 -13.78 -6.57
C PRO A 185 -7.38 -12.44 -5.94
N PHE A 186 -6.22 -11.90 -6.34
CA PHE A 186 -5.88 -10.50 -6.09
C PHE A 186 -6.47 -9.59 -7.18
N ALA A 187 -6.50 -8.28 -6.90
CA ALA A 187 -6.99 -7.29 -7.83
C ALA A 187 -6.05 -7.16 -9.04
N GLN A 188 -6.60 -7.40 -10.23
CA GLN A 188 -5.94 -7.20 -11.51
C GLN A 188 -6.79 -6.23 -12.32
N CYS A 189 -6.24 -5.05 -12.63
CA CYS A 189 -6.91 -4.06 -13.46
C CYS A 189 -6.20 -3.93 -14.81
N GLU A 190 -4.95 -3.51 -14.80
CA GLU A 190 -4.12 -3.27 -15.99
C GLU A 190 -2.93 -4.24 -16.03
N THR A 191 -2.43 -4.53 -17.23
CA THR A 191 -1.12 -5.17 -17.41
C THR A 191 0.01 -4.22 -17.03
N ASN A 192 1.22 -4.75 -16.76
CA ASN A 192 2.41 -3.94 -16.49
C ASN A 192 2.69 -2.92 -17.61
N ALA A 193 2.47 -3.29 -18.88
CA ALA A 193 2.71 -2.43 -20.04
C ALA A 193 1.64 -1.34 -20.21
N GLU A 194 0.36 -1.66 -19.99
CA GLU A 194 -0.71 -0.64 -19.93
C GLU A 194 -0.42 0.37 -18.81
N ARG A 195 0.00 -0.12 -17.63
CA ARG A 195 0.29 0.71 -16.46
C ARG A 195 1.52 1.59 -16.63
N ASP A 196 2.61 1.08 -17.22
CA ASP A 196 3.77 1.90 -17.59
C ASP A 196 3.35 3.01 -18.57
N LYS A 197 2.57 2.69 -19.60
CA LYS A 197 2.07 3.67 -20.58
C LYS A 197 1.13 4.71 -19.95
N ALA A 198 0.29 4.33 -18.99
CA ALA A 198 -0.58 5.27 -18.28
C ALA A 198 0.23 6.32 -17.49
N ARG A 199 1.40 5.94 -16.97
CA ARG A 199 2.31 6.83 -16.23
C ARG A 199 3.07 7.82 -17.11
N GLU A 200 3.04 7.69 -18.44
CA GLU A 200 3.72 8.60 -19.39
C GLU A 200 2.90 9.85 -19.77
N LEU A 201 1.74 10.08 -19.15
CA LEU A 201 0.84 11.18 -19.50
C LEU A 201 1.51 12.57 -19.41
N LEU A 202 1.15 13.47 -20.32
CA LEU A 202 1.56 14.89 -20.30
C LEU A 202 0.35 15.80 -20.52
N TYR A 203 0.32 16.91 -19.79
CA TYR A 203 -0.70 17.97 -19.83
C TYR A 203 -0.57 18.86 -21.08
N THR A 204 -0.61 18.23 -22.25
CA THR A 204 -0.46 18.85 -23.58
C THR A 204 -1.80 18.94 -24.31
N GLY A 205 -2.03 20.08 -24.97
CA GLY A 205 -3.28 20.38 -25.69
C GLY A 205 -4.16 21.39 -24.95
N THR A 206 -5.42 21.50 -25.36
CA THR A 206 -6.42 22.31 -24.63
C THR A 206 -6.87 21.60 -23.34
N PRO A 207 -7.47 22.34 -22.37
CA PRO A 207 -8.04 21.72 -21.17
C PRO A 207 -9.01 20.57 -21.48
N GLU A 208 -9.82 20.69 -22.54
CA GLU A 208 -10.79 19.69 -22.98
C GLU A 208 -10.11 18.42 -23.54
N GLU A 209 -9.01 18.57 -24.29
CA GLU A 209 -8.21 17.44 -24.77
C GLU A 209 -7.52 16.70 -23.62
N ILE A 210 -7.05 17.44 -22.62
CA ILE A 210 -6.44 16.88 -21.41
C ILE A 210 -7.49 16.13 -20.58
N ALA A 211 -8.66 16.73 -20.33
CA ALA A 211 -9.77 16.11 -19.62
C ALA A 211 -10.20 14.79 -20.31
N LYS A 212 -10.28 14.80 -21.64
CA LYS A 212 -10.60 13.61 -22.44
C LYS A 212 -9.55 12.51 -22.31
N LYS A 213 -8.25 12.84 -22.32
CA LYS A 213 -7.16 11.86 -22.12
C LYS A 213 -7.23 11.23 -20.73
N LEU A 214 -7.33 12.06 -19.68
CA LEU A 214 -7.42 11.63 -18.28
C LEU A 214 -8.61 10.70 -18.07
N ARG A 215 -9.81 11.14 -18.49
CA ARG A 215 -11.04 10.35 -18.40
C ARG A 215 -10.93 9.02 -19.14
N ALA A 216 -10.38 8.98 -20.35
CA ALA A 216 -10.20 7.74 -21.10
C ALA A 216 -9.25 6.77 -20.39
N GLY A 217 -8.22 7.28 -19.70
CA GLY A 217 -7.36 6.49 -18.82
C GLY A 217 -8.14 5.87 -17.65
N THR A 218 -8.92 6.68 -16.92
CA THR A 218 -9.78 6.18 -15.83
C THR A 218 -10.79 5.14 -16.32
N GLU A 219 -11.46 5.38 -17.44
CA GLU A 219 -12.41 4.43 -18.05
C GLU A 219 -11.73 3.11 -18.45
N SER A 220 -10.49 3.17 -18.96
CA SER A 220 -9.69 1.99 -19.29
C SER A 220 -9.34 1.18 -18.05
N SER A 221 -8.78 1.82 -17.01
CA SER A 221 -8.37 1.14 -15.76
C SER A 221 -9.57 0.51 -15.03
N VAL A 222 -10.70 1.23 -14.92
CA VAL A 222 -11.95 0.71 -14.33
C VAL A 222 -12.44 -0.50 -15.12
N ASN A 223 -12.51 -0.43 -16.45
CA ASN A 223 -12.91 -1.58 -17.27
C ASN A 223 -11.94 -2.76 -17.12
N GLY A 224 -10.64 -2.48 -17.02
CA GLY A 224 -9.61 -3.46 -16.67
C GLY A 224 -9.95 -4.23 -15.40
N CYS A 225 -10.28 -3.54 -14.30
CA CYS A 225 -10.64 -4.18 -13.02
C CYS A 225 -11.81 -5.19 -13.18
N PHE A 226 -12.90 -4.77 -13.85
CA PHE A 226 -14.08 -5.63 -14.09
C PHE A 226 -13.82 -6.77 -15.08
N ASN A 227 -12.89 -6.59 -16.00
CA ASN A 227 -12.57 -7.60 -17.01
C ASN A 227 -11.56 -8.64 -16.51
N ASN A 228 -10.62 -8.25 -15.64
CA ASN A 228 -9.47 -9.08 -15.29
C ASN A 228 -9.54 -9.69 -13.88
N THR A 229 -9.99 -8.94 -12.86
CA THR A 229 -9.98 -9.41 -11.47
C THR A 229 -10.84 -10.67 -11.31
N GLY A 230 -10.20 -11.81 -11.02
CA GLY A 230 -10.87 -13.11 -10.87
C GLY A 230 -11.16 -13.86 -12.18
N ARG A 231 -10.86 -13.32 -13.37
CA ARG A 231 -11.20 -13.96 -14.66
C ARG A 231 -10.64 -15.38 -14.78
N ILE A 232 -9.34 -15.55 -14.50
CA ILE A 232 -8.65 -16.85 -14.54
C ILE A 232 -9.02 -17.79 -13.38
N PHE A 233 -9.80 -17.32 -12.39
CA PHE A 233 -10.31 -18.12 -11.27
C PHE A 233 -11.73 -18.68 -11.51
N GLY A 234 -12.22 -18.59 -12.75
CA GLY A 234 -13.52 -19.14 -13.16
C GLY A 234 -14.71 -18.24 -12.82
N PHE A 235 -14.49 -16.96 -12.49
CA PHE A 235 -15.55 -15.98 -12.33
C PHE A 235 -15.95 -15.40 -13.70
N ASP A 236 -17.21 -15.60 -14.09
CA ASP A 236 -17.82 -14.94 -15.25
C ASP A 236 -18.04 -13.43 -15.00
N ALA A 237 -18.69 -12.72 -15.93
CA ALA A 237 -18.86 -11.27 -15.81
C ALA A 237 -19.65 -10.84 -14.56
N ASP A 238 -20.71 -11.58 -14.20
CA ASP A 238 -21.52 -11.29 -13.01
C ASP A 238 -20.81 -11.75 -11.73
N GLY A 239 -20.14 -12.91 -11.77
CA GLY A 239 -19.29 -13.40 -10.68
C GLY A 239 -18.12 -12.46 -10.36
N ARG A 240 -17.50 -11.82 -11.37
CA ARG A 240 -16.48 -10.78 -11.14
C ARG A 240 -17.06 -9.52 -10.52
N LYS A 241 -18.28 -9.14 -10.89
CA LYS A 241 -19.00 -8.00 -10.28
C LYS A 241 -19.34 -8.27 -8.80
N ASP A 242 -19.82 -9.48 -8.48
CA ASP A 242 -20.10 -9.95 -7.12
C ASP A 242 -18.81 -10.01 -6.28
N LEU A 243 -17.73 -10.59 -6.84
CA LEU A 243 -16.39 -10.59 -6.24
C LEU A 243 -15.93 -9.17 -5.89
N LEU A 244 -15.92 -8.24 -6.86
CA LEU A 244 -15.50 -6.85 -6.66
C LEU A 244 -16.33 -6.14 -5.60
N TYR A 245 -17.66 -6.35 -5.58
CA TYR A 245 -18.54 -5.78 -4.54
C TYR A 245 -18.18 -6.28 -3.14
N HIS A 246 -17.75 -7.54 -3.05
CA HIS A 246 -17.32 -8.17 -1.80
C HIS A 246 -15.85 -7.97 -1.43
N LEU A 247 -15.02 -7.25 -2.21
CA LEU A 247 -13.64 -6.93 -1.82
C LEU A 247 -13.53 -5.83 -0.74
N GLY A 248 -14.60 -5.07 -0.49
CA GLY A 248 -14.61 -3.96 0.47
C GLY A 248 -14.41 -4.33 1.94
N THR A 249 -14.10 -3.32 2.75
CA THR A 249 -13.87 -3.39 4.22
C THR A 249 -14.99 -4.10 4.93
N SER A 250 -16.24 -3.80 4.54
CA SER A 250 -17.46 -4.36 5.13
C SER A 250 -17.48 -5.88 5.14
N THR A 251 -16.81 -6.54 4.19
CA THR A 251 -16.69 -8.00 4.10
C THR A 251 -15.34 -8.47 4.63
N ALA A 252 -14.24 -7.75 4.36
CA ALA A 252 -12.90 -8.09 4.83
C ALA A 252 -12.79 -8.24 6.37
N VAL A 253 -13.55 -7.49 7.17
CA VAL A 253 -13.54 -7.67 8.64
C VAL A 253 -14.06 -9.04 9.11
N ARG A 254 -14.84 -9.74 8.30
CA ARG A 254 -15.28 -11.12 8.60
C ARG A 254 -14.17 -12.14 8.36
N ASP A 255 -13.27 -11.85 7.42
CA ASP A 255 -12.04 -12.63 7.22
C ASP A 255 -11.16 -12.51 8.47
N ILE A 256 -11.03 -11.30 9.04
CA ILE A 256 -10.29 -11.06 10.30
C ILE A 256 -10.89 -11.86 11.46
N ASP A 257 -12.21 -11.90 11.62
CA ASP A 257 -12.83 -12.69 12.70
C ASP A 257 -12.67 -14.21 12.51
N THR A 258 -12.74 -14.66 11.26
CA THR A 258 -12.45 -16.04 10.87
C THR A 258 -11.01 -16.41 11.23
N LEU A 259 -10.04 -15.56 10.88
CA LEU A 259 -8.62 -15.75 11.20
C LEU A 259 -8.34 -15.69 12.71
N ARG A 260 -8.95 -14.76 13.45
CA ARG A 260 -8.90 -14.71 14.93
C ARG A 260 -9.29 -16.06 15.52
N SER A 261 -10.39 -16.64 15.06
CA SER A 261 -10.90 -17.92 15.55
C SER A 261 -9.95 -19.09 15.24
N ILE A 262 -9.44 -19.18 14.00
CA ILE A 262 -8.52 -20.25 13.56
C ILE A 262 -7.15 -20.14 14.26
N MET A 263 -6.67 -18.91 14.55
CA MET A 263 -5.43 -18.68 15.30
C MET A 263 -5.59 -18.95 16.82
N GLY A 264 -6.75 -19.42 17.26
CA GLY A 264 -6.98 -19.81 18.66
C GLY A 264 -7.28 -18.66 19.61
N ALA A 265 -7.58 -17.46 19.10
CA ALA A 265 -7.77 -16.27 19.93
C ALA A 265 -9.25 -16.05 20.28
N THR A 266 -9.56 -15.89 21.57
CA THR A 266 -10.92 -15.54 22.04
C THR A 266 -11.28 -14.09 21.76
N LYS A 267 -10.26 -13.22 21.67
CA LYS A 267 -10.36 -11.79 21.36
C LYS A 267 -9.35 -11.43 20.27
N LEU A 268 -9.65 -10.39 19.49
CA LEU A 268 -8.70 -9.81 18.54
C LEU A 268 -7.81 -8.79 19.25
N ASP A 269 -6.51 -9.08 19.33
CA ASP A 269 -5.48 -8.08 19.58
C ASP A 269 -4.91 -7.66 18.21
N TYR A 270 -4.92 -6.36 17.89
CA TYR A 270 -4.70 -5.86 16.53
C TYR A 270 -4.04 -4.49 16.49
N VAL A 271 -3.14 -4.31 15.53
CA VAL A 271 -2.46 -3.06 15.19
C VAL A 271 -2.78 -2.70 13.73
N GLY A 272 -3.63 -1.70 13.56
CA GLY A 272 -4.00 -1.17 12.24
C GLY A 272 -3.28 0.13 11.98
N TYR A 273 -2.49 0.17 10.91
CA TYR A 273 -1.83 1.38 10.42
C TYR A 273 -2.60 2.00 9.27
N SER A 274 -2.67 3.34 9.18
CA SER A 274 -3.26 4.02 8.02
C SER A 274 -4.71 3.56 7.79
N TYR A 275 -5.07 3.11 6.59
CA TYR A 275 -6.36 2.46 6.32
C TYR A 275 -6.65 1.20 7.17
N GLY A 276 -5.64 0.55 7.74
CA GLY A 276 -5.82 -0.47 8.78
C GLY A 276 -6.61 0.05 9.99
N THR A 277 -6.57 1.36 10.26
CA THR A 277 -7.44 1.98 11.27
C THR A 277 -8.93 1.91 10.90
N ARG A 278 -9.26 1.99 9.61
CA ARG A 278 -10.63 1.82 9.08
C ARG A 278 -11.09 0.37 9.23
N LEU A 279 -10.23 -0.61 8.90
CA LEU A 279 -10.50 -2.03 9.13
C LEU A 279 -10.73 -2.32 10.63
N GLY A 280 -9.87 -1.80 11.51
CA GLY A 280 -10.01 -1.94 12.96
C GLY A 280 -11.30 -1.33 13.50
N TYR A 281 -11.67 -0.12 13.06
CA TYR A 281 -12.92 0.53 13.45
C TYR A 281 -14.17 -0.26 12.99
N VAL A 282 -14.20 -0.73 11.73
CA VAL A 282 -15.33 -1.52 11.21
C VAL A 282 -15.38 -2.92 11.86
N TYR A 283 -14.24 -3.47 12.28
CA TYR A 283 -14.20 -4.68 13.11
C TYR A 283 -14.82 -4.42 14.50
N LEU A 284 -14.46 -3.32 15.17
CA LEU A 284 -15.08 -2.91 16.45
C LEU A 284 -16.60 -2.73 16.32
N GLN A 285 -17.09 -2.19 15.21
CA GLN A 285 -18.51 -2.04 14.91
C GLN A 285 -19.21 -3.39 14.64
N THR A 286 -18.55 -4.33 13.97
CA THR A 286 -19.14 -5.61 13.53
C THR A 286 -19.05 -6.71 14.59
N PHE A 287 -17.95 -6.74 15.34
CA PHE A 287 -17.61 -7.77 16.32
C PHE A 287 -17.16 -7.18 17.68
N PRO A 288 -17.93 -6.26 18.30
CA PRO A 288 -17.53 -5.61 19.56
C PRO A 288 -17.28 -6.62 20.69
N ALA A 289 -18.05 -7.72 20.71
CA ALA A 289 -17.88 -8.81 21.67
C ALA A 289 -16.54 -9.58 21.52
N ASN A 290 -15.89 -9.51 20.35
CA ASN A 290 -14.61 -10.15 20.08
C ASN A 290 -13.43 -9.16 20.15
N ALA A 291 -13.66 -7.88 20.43
CA ALA A 291 -12.59 -6.90 20.60
C ALA A 291 -11.70 -7.20 21.82
N GLY A 292 -10.39 -7.18 21.60
CA GLY A 292 -9.33 -7.24 22.62
C GLY A 292 -8.56 -5.93 22.68
N ARG A 293 -7.24 -5.98 22.55
CA ARG A 293 -6.34 -4.82 22.57
C ARG A 293 -6.16 -4.29 21.15
N ILE A 294 -6.82 -3.19 20.85
CA ILE A 294 -6.84 -2.58 19.52
C ILE A 294 -6.01 -1.30 19.53
N VAL A 295 -5.04 -1.22 18.62
CA VAL A 295 -4.23 -0.03 18.33
C VAL A 295 -4.56 0.46 16.92
N LEU A 296 -4.94 1.74 16.80
CA LEU A 296 -5.22 2.39 15.52
C LEU A 296 -4.24 3.56 15.34
N ASP A 297 -3.25 3.43 14.45
CA ASP A 297 -2.16 4.40 14.24
C ASP A 297 -2.19 5.01 12.83
N GLY A 298 -2.14 6.34 12.72
CA GLY A 298 -2.38 7.06 11.47
C GLY A 298 -3.85 6.94 11.06
N VAL A 299 -4.71 7.75 11.68
CA VAL A 299 -6.16 7.54 11.70
C VAL A 299 -6.84 8.02 10.43
N VAL A 300 -7.45 7.10 9.67
CA VAL A 300 -8.44 7.45 8.65
C VAL A 300 -9.72 7.89 9.35
N ASP A 301 -10.28 9.02 8.90
CA ASP A 301 -11.52 9.59 9.44
C ASP A 301 -12.65 8.53 9.49
N PRO A 302 -13.14 8.14 10.68
CA PRO A 302 -14.20 7.14 10.81
C PRO A 302 -15.56 7.61 10.25
N LEU A 303 -15.76 8.93 10.09
CA LEU A 303 -16.95 9.51 9.49
C LEU A 303 -16.84 9.60 7.95
N SER A 304 -15.64 9.39 7.39
CA SER A 304 -15.42 9.38 5.93
C SER A 304 -16.03 8.14 5.27
N SER A 305 -17.32 8.22 4.95
CA SER A 305 -18.07 7.31 4.06
C SER A 305 -19.52 7.78 3.96
N THR A 306 -19.73 8.92 3.32
CA THR A 306 -21.06 9.27 2.79
C THR A 306 -21.31 8.48 1.52
N ALA A 307 -21.51 7.15 1.65
CA ALA A 307 -22.17 6.37 0.61
C ALA A 307 -23.45 7.14 0.23
N PRO A 308 -23.65 7.51 -1.06
CA PRO A 308 -24.65 8.51 -1.41
C PRO A 308 -26.04 8.09 -0.94
N LYS A 309 -26.73 8.97 -0.21
CA LYS A 309 -28.17 8.80 -0.01
C LYS A 309 -28.81 8.81 -1.40
N SER A 310 -29.34 7.66 -1.79
CA SER A 310 -29.57 7.33 -3.19
C SER A 310 -30.59 8.25 -3.87
N GLY A 311 -30.38 8.53 -5.16
CA GLY A 311 -31.45 8.88 -6.09
C GLY A 311 -31.60 10.34 -6.52
N GLN A 312 -30.97 11.32 -5.86
CA GLN A 312 -30.96 12.70 -6.37
C GLN A 312 -29.71 13.00 -7.18
N ARG A 313 -29.89 13.18 -8.49
CA ARG A 313 -28.92 13.88 -9.35
C ARG A 313 -28.91 15.34 -8.91
N VAL A 314 -27.90 15.73 -8.13
CA VAL A 314 -27.77 17.12 -7.66
C VAL A 314 -27.49 18.00 -8.87
N ASP A 315 -28.21 19.11 -8.97
CA ASP A 315 -27.95 20.13 -9.98
C ASP A 315 -26.60 20.80 -9.66
N SER A 316 -25.57 20.47 -10.43
CA SER A 316 -24.18 20.92 -10.21
C SER A 316 -24.05 22.45 -10.25
N SER A 317 -24.96 23.15 -10.94
CA SER A 317 -25.02 24.62 -10.95
C SER A 317 -25.44 25.22 -9.60
N LYS A 318 -26.06 24.43 -8.71
CA LYS A 318 -26.55 24.85 -7.39
C LYS A 318 -25.62 24.47 -6.23
N ILE A 319 -24.57 23.68 -6.47
CA ILE A 319 -23.60 23.32 -5.44
C ILE A 319 -22.62 24.47 -5.23
N THR A 320 -22.55 25.04 -4.03
CA THR A 320 -21.56 26.07 -3.67
C THR A 320 -20.19 25.47 -3.39
N ASP A 321 -19.12 26.27 -3.48
CA ASP A 321 -17.77 25.78 -3.16
C ASP A 321 -17.70 25.24 -1.72
N ALA A 322 -18.36 25.87 -0.75
CA ALA A 322 -18.43 25.39 0.63
C ALA A 322 -19.14 24.02 0.77
N GLN A 323 -20.15 23.74 -0.05
CA GLN A 323 -20.80 22.41 -0.08
C GLN A 323 -19.89 21.37 -0.72
N LEU A 324 -19.15 21.75 -1.77
CA LEU A 324 -18.19 20.89 -2.45
C LEU A 324 -16.98 20.57 -1.53
N GLU A 325 -16.51 21.55 -0.76
CA GLU A 325 -15.49 21.39 0.29
C GLU A 325 -15.96 20.45 1.40
N ALA A 326 -17.17 20.66 1.93
CA ALA A 326 -17.72 19.81 2.98
C ALA A 326 -17.83 18.34 2.55
N ALA A 327 -18.33 18.09 1.33
CA ALA A 327 -18.45 16.76 0.74
C ALA A 327 -17.08 16.08 0.48
N ASN A 328 -16.01 16.87 0.29
CA ASN A 328 -14.65 16.39 0.01
C ASN A 328 -13.67 16.63 1.17
N SER A 329 -14.17 16.88 2.38
CA SER A 329 -13.39 17.32 3.53
C SER A 329 -12.30 16.34 4.00
N ALA A 330 -12.42 15.05 3.70
CA ALA A 330 -11.38 14.04 3.88
C ALA A 330 -10.25 14.18 2.84
N LEU A 331 -10.60 14.31 1.56
CA LEU A 331 -9.65 14.53 0.45
C LEU A 331 -8.86 15.84 0.65
N LEU A 332 -9.56 16.94 0.92
CA LEU A 332 -8.95 18.26 1.14
C LEU A 332 -8.14 18.30 2.45
N GLY A 333 -8.57 17.54 3.47
CA GLY A 333 -7.79 17.35 4.69
C GLY A 333 -6.44 16.69 4.42
N GLN A 334 -6.41 15.60 3.65
CA GLN A 334 -5.18 14.93 3.23
C GLN A 334 -4.33 15.83 2.32
N ALA A 335 -4.95 16.55 1.36
CA ALA A 335 -4.26 17.50 0.49
C ALA A 335 -3.48 18.56 1.30
N LYS A 336 -4.12 19.09 2.34
CA LYS A 336 -3.48 19.99 3.31
C LYS A 336 -2.40 19.32 4.14
N GLY A 337 -2.62 18.10 4.63
CA GLY A 337 -1.60 17.33 5.36
C GLY A 337 -0.29 17.20 4.57
N PHE A 338 -0.36 16.84 3.29
CA PHE A 338 0.81 16.80 2.41
C PHE A 338 1.47 18.17 2.21
N GLN A 339 0.69 19.27 2.12
CA GLN A 339 1.27 20.63 2.01
C GLN A 339 1.94 21.08 3.32
N ASP A 340 1.35 20.78 4.47
CA ASP A 340 1.91 21.12 5.77
C ASP A 340 3.20 20.35 6.01
N ASN A 341 3.24 19.04 5.69
CA ASN A 341 4.47 18.25 5.74
C ASN A 341 5.50 18.71 4.69
N PHE A 342 5.07 19.10 3.48
CA PHE A 342 5.96 19.72 2.48
C PHE A 342 6.60 21.01 3.01
N ASN A 343 5.85 21.84 3.76
CA ASN A 343 6.42 23.02 4.41
C ASN A 343 7.52 22.63 5.41
N GLN A 344 7.30 21.61 6.24
CA GLN A 344 8.30 21.10 7.19
C GLN A 344 9.55 20.54 6.48
N PHE A 345 9.35 19.72 5.44
CA PHE A 345 10.42 19.26 4.54
C PHE A 345 11.21 20.44 3.94
N SER A 346 10.53 21.48 3.45
CA SER A 346 11.18 22.62 2.82
C SER A 346 12.00 23.45 3.83
N ASN A 347 11.49 23.64 5.05
CA ASN A 347 12.20 24.30 6.14
C ASN A 347 13.48 23.53 6.53
N TRP A 348 13.39 22.20 6.62
CA TRP A 348 14.54 21.32 6.86
C TRP A 348 15.55 21.37 5.71
N CYS A 349 15.07 21.27 4.46
CA CYS A 349 15.89 21.28 3.25
C CYS A 349 16.71 22.57 3.17
N MET A 350 16.08 23.73 3.38
CA MET A 350 16.75 25.04 3.35
C MET A 350 17.86 25.20 4.41
N GLN A 351 17.91 24.36 5.45
CA GLN A 351 18.97 24.35 6.46
C GLN A 351 20.16 23.44 6.10
N LEU A 352 20.08 22.64 5.03
CA LEU A 352 21.10 21.63 4.68
C LEU A 352 22.50 22.22 4.46
N ASP A 353 22.63 23.32 3.71
CA ASP A 353 23.93 23.93 3.42
C ASP A 353 24.60 24.46 4.70
N ALA A 354 23.82 25.11 5.57
CA ALA A 354 24.26 25.57 6.88
C ALA A 354 24.61 24.42 7.86
N SER A 355 24.05 23.21 7.65
CA SER A 355 24.32 22.05 8.51
C SER A 355 25.74 21.48 8.35
N GLY A 356 26.42 21.80 7.24
CA GLY A 356 27.77 21.31 6.92
C GLY A 356 27.86 19.82 6.58
N LYS A 357 26.74 19.08 6.60
CA LYS A 357 26.68 17.64 6.30
C LYS A 357 26.94 17.34 4.83
N THR A 358 27.44 16.15 4.55
CA THR A 358 27.52 15.55 3.21
C THR A 358 26.31 14.68 2.91
N TRP A 359 26.10 14.30 1.64
CA TRP A 359 25.13 13.23 1.34
C TRP A 359 25.57 11.88 1.91
N GLY A 360 26.87 11.67 2.14
CA GLY A 360 27.39 10.49 2.86
C GLY A 360 26.90 10.42 4.29
N ASP A 361 26.83 11.54 5.00
CA ASP A 361 26.30 11.60 6.38
C ASP A 361 24.80 11.32 6.44
N LEU A 362 24.04 11.81 5.44
CA LEU A 362 22.58 11.65 5.38
C LEU A 362 22.14 10.29 4.85
N MET A 363 22.88 9.72 3.88
CA MET A 363 22.51 8.50 3.16
C MET A 363 23.71 7.55 2.96
N PRO A 364 24.38 7.10 4.05
CA PRO A 364 25.66 6.37 4.00
C PRO A 364 25.62 4.99 3.32
N ARG A 365 24.42 4.48 3.00
CA ARG A 365 24.25 3.25 2.20
C ARG A 365 24.09 3.53 0.71
N LEU A 366 23.51 4.69 0.36
CA LEU A 366 23.11 4.99 -1.01
C LEU A 366 24.26 5.56 -1.83
N VAL A 367 24.90 6.62 -1.32
CA VAL A 367 25.91 7.37 -2.08
C VAL A 367 27.32 6.81 -1.92
N LYS A 368 27.49 5.72 -1.15
CA LYS A 368 28.78 5.11 -0.84
C LYS A 368 29.55 4.68 -2.09
N GLY A 369 30.80 5.10 -2.20
CA GLY A 369 31.66 4.88 -3.37
C GLY A 369 31.29 5.74 -4.59
N SER A 370 30.31 6.63 -4.48
CA SER A 370 29.97 7.62 -5.51
C SER A 370 30.55 8.99 -5.18
N ARG A 371 30.59 9.89 -6.17
CA ARG A 371 31.00 11.29 -5.94
C ARG A 371 30.20 11.99 -4.83
N PHE A 372 28.93 11.62 -4.64
CA PHE A 372 28.05 12.27 -3.69
C PHE A 372 28.40 11.94 -2.24
N GLU A 373 29.19 10.88 -1.97
CA GLU A 373 29.60 10.52 -0.60
C GLU A 373 30.27 11.67 0.15
N THR A 374 31.04 12.50 -0.56
CA THR A 374 31.79 13.63 0.01
C THR A 374 31.27 15.01 -0.43
N GLU A 375 30.29 15.07 -1.34
CA GLU A 375 29.64 16.33 -1.72
C GLU A 375 28.74 16.81 -0.58
N LYS A 376 28.76 18.14 -0.33
CA LYS A 376 27.88 18.78 0.66
C LYS A 376 26.41 18.56 0.30
N ALA A 377 25.58 18.34 1.32
CA ALA A 377 24.14 18.35 1.18
C ALA A 377 23.62 19.79 1.02
N THR A 378 22.86 20.03 -0.04
CA THR A 378 22.28 21.34 -0.38
C THR A 378 20.80 21.18 -0.70
N CYS A 379 20.10 22.30 -0.89
CA CYS A 379 18.70 22.31 -1.27
C CYS A 379 18.47 23.10 -2.55
N ALA A 380 18.00 22.42 -3.59
CA ALA A 380 17.71 23.04 -4.88
C ALA A 380 16.67 24.18 -4.79
N LEU A 381 15.77 24.12 -3.80
CA LEU A 381 14.76 25.16 -3.53
C LEU A 381 15.36 26.53 -3.15
N GLY A 382 16.63 26.58 -2.73
CA GLY A 382 17.33 27.84 -2.45
C GLY A 382 18.08 28.44 -3.64
N LYS A 383 18.08 27.77 -4.81
CA LYS A 383 18.85 28.24 -5.98
C LYS A 383 18.17 29.43 -6.66
N ALA A 384 18.96 30.43 -7.04
CA ALA A 384 18.49 31.67 -7.66
C ALA A 384 17.60 31.46 -8.90
N LYS A 385 17.88 30.42 -9.71
CA LYS A 385 17.10 30.05 -10.91
C LYS A 385 15.72 29.45 -10.64
N TYR A 386 15.38 29.17 -9.38
CA TYR A 386 14.06 28.70 -8.97
C TYR A 386 13.39 29.64 -7.97
N GLN A 387 14.10 30.63 -7.43
CA GLN A 387 13.42 31.69 -6.66
C GLN A 387 12.37 32.35 -7.56
N PRO A 388 11.21 32.75 -7.01
CA PRO A 388 10.19 33.41 -7.82
C PRO A 388 10.67 34.79 -8.31
N HIS A 389 10.47 35.07 -9.59
CA HIS A 389 10.68 36.38 -10.21
C HIS A 389 9.43 36.80 -11.01
N ASP A 390 9.20 38.11 -11.15
CA ASP A 390 8.11 38.68 -11.94
C ASP A 390 7.98 38.02 -13.32
N GLY A 391 6.86 37.33 -13.57
CA GLY A 391 6.58 36.64 -14.83
C GLY A 391 6.91 35.14 -14.86
N ASP A 392 7.40 34.57 -13.75
CA ASP A 392 7.43 33.11 -13.56
C ASP A 392 6.00 32.54 -13.52
N LEU A 393 5.85 31.28 -13.95
CA LEU A 393 4.56 30.57 -13.94
C LEU A 393 3.91 30.52 -12.55
N ALA A 394 4.69 30.62 -11.47
CA ALA A 394 4.28 30.46 -10.08
C ALA A 394 4.03 31.77 -9.32
N ASP A 395 4.44 32.92 -9.83
CA ASP A 395 4.63 34.12 -8.98
C ASP A 395 3.37 34.98 -8.74
N ASP A 396 2.28 34.70 -9.44
CA ASP A 396 1.02 35.47 -9.37
C ASP A 396 0.33 35.43 -7.98
N ASP A 397 0.77 34.57 -7.05
CA ASP A 397 0.22 34.46 -5.69
C ASP A 397 1.28 34.54 -4.58
N ALA A 398 1.38 35.73 -3.98
CA ALA A 398 2.28 36.02 -2.86
C ALA A 398 1.89 35.33 -1.54
N SER A 399 0.67 34.77 -1.40
CA SER A 399 0.24 34.03 -0.21
C SER A 399 0.85 32.63 -0.11
N ILE A 400 1.32 32.08 -1.23
CA ILE A 400 2.03 30.80 -1.29
C ILE A 400 3.44 30.95 -0.66
N PRO A 401 3.95 29.97 0.11
CA PRO A 401 5.32 30.02 0.62
C PRO A 401 6.36 30.05 -0.50
N VAL A 402 7.44 30.83 -0.34
CA VAL A 402 8.52 30.97 -1.35
C VAL A 402 9.08 29.62 -1.79
N ALA A 403 9.31 28.70 -0.86
CA ALA A 403 9.81 27.36 -1.17
C ALA A 403 8.79 26.50 -1.97
N THR A 404 7.49 26.74 -1.80
CA THR A 404 6.44 26.10 -2.61
C THR A 404 6.44 26.66 -4.03
N ARG A 405 6.53 28.00 -4.22
CA ARG A 405 6.69 28.60 -5.55
C ARG A 405 7.99 28.13 -6.24
N ALA A 406 9.09 28.01 -5.50
CA ALA A 406 10.35 27.49 -6.04
C ALA A 406 10.26 26.01 -6.48
N PHE A 407 9.50 25.19 -5.76
CA PHE A 407 9.20 23.82 -6.17
C PHE A 407 8.31 23.77 -7.41
N GLN A 408 7.26 24.61 -7.49
CA GLN A 408 6.43 24.75 -8.69
C GLN A 408 7.26 25.16 -9.91
N ASN A 409 8.14 26.17 -9.79
CA ASN A 409 9.06 26.60 -10.86
C ASN A 409 9.98 25.47 -11.35
N MET A 410 10.42 24.59 -10.45
CA MET A 410 11.23 23.43 -10.80
C MET A 410 10.42 22.29 -11.45
N MET A 411 9.19 22.03 -10.99
CA MET A 411 8.41 20.86 -11.40
C MET A 411 7.50 21.10 -12.60
N ARG A 412 6.81 22.25 -12.69
CA ARG A 412 5.83 22.53 -13.75
C ARG A 412 6.35 22.39 -15.19
N PRO A 413 7.64 22.63 -15.53
CA PRO A 413 8.16 22.28 -16.86
C PRO A 413 7.96 20.80 -17.25
N LEU A 414 7.93 19.89 -16.28
CA LEU A 414 7.68 18.46 -16.48
C LEU A 414 6.22 18.13 -16.85
N ALA A 415 5.29 19.09 -16.72
CA ALA A 415 3.87 18.91 -17.05
C ALA A 415 3.66 18.77 -18.56
N THR A 416 4.49 19.43 -19.37
CA THR A 416 4.43 19.41 -20.84
C THR A 416 5.64 18.75 -21.49
N LYS A 417 6.74 18.54 -20.75
CA LYS A 417 7.98 17.97 -21.28
C LYS A 417 8.67 17.06 -20.25
N ALA A 418 8.51 15.75 -20.42
CA ALA A 418 9.24 14.77 -19.61
C ALA A 418 10.76 14.81 -19.87
N ILE A 419 11.55 14.33 -18.89
CA ILE A 419 13.02 14.24 -18.96
C ILE A 419 13.51 12.80 -18.74
N PRO A 420 14.76 12.43 -19.09
CA PRO A 420 15.28 11.07 -18.84
C PRO A 420 15.27 10.68 -17.36
N ALA A 421 14.87 9.45 -17.06
CA ALA A 421 14.66 8.95 -15.71
C ALA A 421 15.53 7.73 -15.33
N GLY A 422 16.73 7.62 -15.91
CA GLY A 422 17.65 6.51 -15.71
C GLY A 422 18.05 5.85 -17.02
N ASN A 423 18.48 4.59 -16.94
CA ASN A 423 19.08 3.87 -18.08
C ASN A 423 18.12 2.90 -18.79
N ASP A 424 16.89 2.74 -18.30
CA ASP A 424 15.87 1.81 -18.84
C ASP A 424 14.98 2.43 -19.94
N GLY A 425 15.28 3.68 -20.34
CA GLY A 425 14.55 4.41 -21.38
C GLY A 425 13.32 5.18 -20.90
N ARG A 426 12.90 5.03 -19.64
CA ARG A 426 11.73 5.75 -19.10
C ARG A 426 12.02 7.24 -18.90
N THR A 427 10.94 8.02 -18.82
CA THR A 427 11.01 9.48 -18.62
C THR A 427 10.18 9.94 -17.43
N LEU A 428 10.63 10.98 -16.74
CA LEU A 428 9.97 11.60 -15.60
C LEU A 428 9.14 12.78 -16.10
N ASN A 429 7.83 12.71 -15.89
CA ASN A 429 6.87 13.79 -16.05
C ASN A 429 6.51 14.42 -14.68
N PHE A 430 5.60 15.38 -14.69
CA PHE A 430 5.13 16.05 -13.47
C PHE A 430 4.49 15.09 -12.45
N ASP A 431 3.60 14.19 -12.90
CA ASP A 431 2.85 13.30 -12.01
C ASP A 431 3.76 12.30 -11.31
N LEU A 432 4.76 11.76 -12.00
CA LEU A 432 5.79 10.90 -11.40
C LEU A 432 6.71 11.68 -10.46
N ALA A 433 7.08 12.91 -10.79
CA ALA A 433 7.87 13.76 -9.90
C ALA A 433 7.11 14.09 -8.60
N LEU A 434 5.82 14.45 -8.70
CA LEU A 434 4.95 14.61 -7.53
C LEU A 434 4.75 13.31 -6.76
N THR A 435 4.58 12.18 -7.43
CA THR A 435 4.39 10.88 -6.76
C THR A 435 5.65 10.50 -5.97
N GLY A 436 6.84 10.71 -6.55
CA GLY A 436 8.10 10.56 -5.83
C GLY A 436 8.26 11.55 -4.66
N MET A 437 7.79 12.80 -4.81
CA MET A 437 7.77 13.77 -3.71
C MET A 437 6.81 13.33 -2.59
N ARG A 438 5.57 12.91 -2.91
CA ARG A 438 4.61 12.38 -1.94
C ARG A 438 5.21 11.20 -1.18
N GLN A 439 5.81 10.23 -1.87
CA GLN A 439 6.50 9.10 -1.24
C GLN A 439 7.54 9.56 -0.21
N ALA A 440 8.31 10.60 -0.52
CA ALA A 440 9.31 11.12 0.41
C ALA A 440 8.69 11.85 1.62
N LEU A 441 7.50 12.44 1.49
CA LEU A 441 6.81 13.10 2.61
C LEU A 441 6.22 12.12 3.62
N TYR A 442 6.04 10.83 3.30
CA TYR A 442 5.54 9.83 4.27
C TYR A 442 6.40 9.69 5.53
N ALA A 443 7.71 9.97 5.46
CA ALA A 443 8.60 9.90 6.61
C ALA A 443 9.84 10.78 6.41
N GLU A 444 10.26 11.46 7.48
CA GLU A 444 11.50 12.26 7.54
C GLU A 444 12.76 11.52 7.05
N SER A 445 12.80 10.19 7.21
CA SER A 445 13.90 9.34 6.72
C SER A 445 14.03 9.32 5.20
N TYR A 446 13.00 9.72 4.45
CA TYR A 446 13.02 9.84 3.00
C TYR A 446 13.30 11.28 2.50
N TRP A 447 13.26 12.29 3.38
CA TRP A 447 13.54 13.68 3.00
C TRP A 447 14.93 13.88 2.32
N PRO A 448 16.03 13.22 2.74
CA PRO A 448 17.30 13.28 2.01
C PRO A 448 17.24 12.79 0.56
N TYR A 449 16.34 11.84 0.26
CA TYR A 449 16.18 11.31 -1.09
C TYR A 449 15.46 12.31 -1.99
N ALA A 450 14.42 13.00 -1.49
CA ALA A 450 13.78 14.10 -2.21
C ALA A 450 14.73 15.30 -2.43
N ALA A 451 15.50 15.68 -1.41
CA ALA A 451 16.49 16.75 -1.54
C ALA A 451 17.52 16.43 -2.64
N LEU A 452 18.12 15.23 -2.63
CA LEU A 452 19.03 14.79 -3.68
C LEU A 452 18.33 14.63 -5.04
N ALA A 453 17.06 14.23 -5.09
CA ALA A 453 16.32 14.10 -6.35
C ALA A 453 16.11 15.47 -7.03
N MET A 454 15.82 16.51 -6.24
CA MET A 454 15.73 17.89 -6.73
C MET A 454 17.11 18.42 -7.20
N GLU A 455 18.20 18.05 -6.54
CA GLU A 455 19.56 18.37 -6.98
C GLU A 455 19.93 17.68 -8.31
N LEU A 456 19.58 16.40 -8.45
CA LEU A 456 19.77 15.62 -9.69
C LEU A 456 18.94 16.18 -10.87
N LEU A 457 17.69 16.54 -10.61
CA LEU A 457 16.82 17.24 -11.55
C LEU A 457 17.45 18.59 -11.95
N SER A 458 17.84 19.39 -10.96
CA SER A 458 18.34 20.75 -11.12
C SER A 458 19.61 20.84 -11.96
N ASP A 459 20.64 20.06 -11.63
CA ASP A 459 22.01 20.31 -12.11
C ASP A 459 22.46 19.29 -13.16
N TYR A 460 21.73 18.18 -13.30
CA TYR A 460 22.07 17.07 -14.18
C TYR A 460 20.95 16.68 -15.14
N ASN A 461 19.77 17.33 -15.08
CA ASN A 461 18.58 17.00 -15.88
C ASN A 461 18.26 15.49 -15.79
N ASN A 462 18.34 14.94 -14.56
CA ASN A 462 18.22 13.52 -14.29
C ASN A 462 17.06 13.25 -13.33
N GLY A 463 16.01 12.59 -13.83
CA GLY A 463 14.83 12.23 -13.06
C GLY A 463 14.91 10.90 -12.30
N SER A 464 16.04 10.17 -12.32
CA SER A 464 16.10 8.77 -11.89
C SER A 464 15.73 8.53 -10.42
N LEU A 465 16.08 9.45 -9.52
CA LEU A 465 15.75 9.29 -8.10
C LEU A 465 14.28 9.60 -7.80
N PHE A 466 13.67 10.58 -8.48
CA PHE A 466 12.22 10.80 -8.40
C PHE A 466 11.44 9.62 -8.99
N MET A 467 11.90 9.05 -10.11
CA MET A 467 11.32 7.83 -10.70
C MET A 467 11.43 6.63 -9.75
N SER A 468 12.58 6.46 -9.07
CA SER A 468 12.75 5.38 -8.08
C SER A 468 11.81 5.54 -6.87
N LEU A 469 11.56 6.78 -6.43
CA LEU A 469 10.57 7.07 -5.38
C LEU A 469 9.13 6.83 -5.87
N ALA A 470 8.81 7.20 -7.12
CA ALA A 470 7.51 6.95 -7.72
C ALA A 470 7.25 5.44 -7.92
N ASP A 471 8.24 4.69 -8.40
CA ASP A 471 8.19 3.22 -8.52
C ASP A 471 7.97 2.56 -7.15
N SER A 472 8.61 3.08 -6.09
CA SER A 472 8.39 2.60 -4.72
C SER A 472 6.98 2.89 -4.17
N TYR A 473 6.32 3.96 -4.64
CA TYR A 473 4.93 4.29 -4.27
C TYR A 473 3.91 3.47 -5.07
N ASP A 474 4.21 3.25 -6.35
CA ASP A 474 3.38 2.52 -7.29
C ASP A 474 3.47 0.98 -7.12
N GLY A 475 4.44 0.49 -6.36
CA GLY A 475 4.69 -0.95 -6.24
C GLY A 475 5.34 -1.55 -7.49
N ARG A 476 6.15 -0.77 -8.22
CA ARG A 476 6.87 -1.24 -9.42
C ARG A 476 8.24 -1.82 -9.04
N ASN A 477 8.44 -3.08 -9.38
CA ASN A 477 9.69 -3.78 -9.19
C ASN A 477 10.75 -3.39 -10.25
N PRO A 478 12.05 -3.59 -9.98
CA PRO A 478 13.13 -3.31 -10.94
C PRO A 478 13.05 -4.11 -12.25
N ASP A 479 12.34 -5.22 -12.29
CA ASP A 479 12.10 -6.04 -13.49
C ASP A 479 10.92 -5.53 -14.35
N GLY A 480 10.23 -4.48 -13.92
CA GLY A 480 9.07 -3.91 -14.59
C GLY A 480 7.73 -4.58 -14.23
N THR A 481 7.71 -5.56 -13.34
CA THR A 481 6.46 -6.05 -12.75
C THR A 481 5.88 -5.06 -11.75
N TYR A 482 4.57 -5.06 -11.58
CA TYR A 482 3.90 -4.35 -10.50
C TYR A 482 3.31 -5.34 -9.49
N ASP A 483 3.42 -5.02 -8.20
CA ASP A 483 2.58 -5.65 -7.18
C ASP A 483 1.12 -5.14 -7.29
N PRO A 484 0.12 -5.89 -6.78
CA PRO A 484 -1.29 -5.55 -6.98
C PRO A 484 -1.81 -4.45 -6.04
N SER A 485 -0.96 -3.78 -5.24
CA SER A 485 -1.41 -2.83 -4.21
C SER A 485 -2.28 -1.70 -4.76
N GLN A 486 -1.92 -1.06 -5.87
CA GLN A 486 -2.69 0.06 -6.43
C GLN A 486 -3.98 -0.39 -7.14
N ALA A 487 -4.01 -1.61 -7.70
CA ALA A 487 -5.24 -2.23 -8.18
C ALA A 487 -6.17 -2.54 -6.99
N ALA A 488 -5.61 -3.11 -5.91
CA ALA A 488 -6.33 -3.41 -4.68
C ALA A 488 -6.87 -2.14 -3.99
N PHE A 489 -6.06 -1.08 -3.91
CA PHE A 489 -6.44 0.26 -3.45
C PHE A 489 -7.69 0.76 -4.17
N THR A 490 -7.69 0.64 -5.50
CA THR A 490 -8.80 1.05 -6.36
C THR A 490 -10.06 0.22 -6.10
N VAL A 491 -10.01 -1.11 -6.24
CA VAL A 491 -11.21 -1.96 -6.10
C VAL A 491 -11.80 -1.89 -4.69
N ILE A 492 -10.97 -1.83 -3.64
CA ILE A 492 -11.43 -1.80 -2.24
C ILE A 492 -12.07 -0.45 -1.93
N ARG A 493 -11.43 0.69 -2.26
CA ARG A 493 -12.03 2.02 -2.03
C ARG A 493 -13.34 2.19 -2.78
N CYS A 494 -13.45 1.68 -4.01
CA CYS A 494 -14.69 1.78 -4.77
C CYS A 494 -15.77 0.83 -4.25
N ALA A 495 -15.42 -0.38 -3.78
CA ALA A 495 -16.36 -1.27 -3.08
C ALA A 495 -16.89 -0.67 -1.77
N ASP A 496 -16.08 0.14 -1.08
CA ASP A 496 -16.51 0.85 0.11
C ASP A 496 -17.37 2.08 -0.20
N SER A 497 -16.96 2.95 -1.13
CA SER A 497 -17.48 4.33 -1.22
C SER A 497 -17.87 4.83 -2.61
N ALA A 498 -17.89 4.00 -3.66
CA ALA A 498 -18.18 4.48 -5.02
C ALA A 498 -19.56 5.15 -5.17
N ASN A 499 -19.61 6.17 -6.02
CA ASN A 499 -20.84 6.83 -6.45
C ASN A 499 -20.92 6.81 -7.99
N PRO A 500 -21.52 5.77 -8.59
CA PRO A 500 -21.60 5.62 -10.06
C PRO A 500 -22.39 6.73 -10.77
N ASN A 501 -23.12 7.56 -10.00
CA ASN A 501 -23.91 8.69 -10.51
C ASN A 501 -23.36 10.05 -10.03
N GLY A 502 -22.19 10.07 -9.39
CA GLY A 502 -21.62 11.27 -8.75
C GLY A 502 -20.84 12.18 -9.68
N TYR A 503 -20.42 11.69 -10.86
CA TYR A 503 -19.52 12.43 -11.73
C TYR A 503 -20.19 13.60 -12.45
N ASP A 504 -19.56 14.77 -12.34
CA ASP A 504 -19.83 15.98 -13.11
C ASP A 504 -18.50 16.69 -13.40
N GLN A 505 -18.23 17.00 -14.66
CA GLN A 505 -16.95 17.62 -15.08
C GLN A 505 -16.76 18.99 -14.44
N THR A 506 -17.80 19.83 -14.40
CA THR A 506 -17.72 21.19 -13.85
C THR A 506 -17.48 21.17 -12.34
N LEU A 507 -18.06 20.21 -11.61
CA LEU A 507 -17.72 19.99 -10.20
C LEU A 507 -16.29 19.46 -10.03
N SER A 508 -15.82 18.57 -10.92
CA SER A 508 -14.45 18.06 -10.91
C SER A 508 -13.42 19.17 -11.14
N ASP A 509 -13.62 20.04 -12.14
CA ASP A 509 -12.75 21.18 -12.45
C ASP A 509 -12.68 22.17 -11.26
N ARG A 510 -13.83 22.46 -10.64
CA ARG A 510 -13.94 23.29 -9.43
C ARG A 510 -13.26 22.64 -8.23
N LEU A 511 -13.44 21.34 -8.03
CA LEU A 511 -12.78 20.60 -6.94
C LEU A 511 -11.26 20.59 -7.13
N THR A 512 -10.75 20.49 -8.36
CA THR A 512 -9.31 20.68 -8.65
C THR A 512 -8.83 22.08 -8.25
N GLN A 513 -9.58 23.15 -8.57
CA GLN A 513 -9.20 24.51 -8.12
C GLN A 513 -9.13 24.60 -6.60
N ILE A 514 -10.09 24.02 -5.90
CA ILE A 514 -10.15 24.02 -4.44
C ILE A 514 -8.98 23.19 -3.88
N TYR A 515 -8.76 21.97 -4.37
CA TYR A 515 -7.66 21.08 -3.97
C TYR A 515 -6.30 21.78 -4.06
N LEU A 516 -6.04 22.50 -5.15
CA LEU A 516 -4.77 23.21 -5.36
C LEU A 516 -4.59 24.43 -4.43
N LYS A 517 -5.65 25.02 -3.88
CA LYS A 517 -5.54 26.01 -2.79
C LYS A 517 -5.13 25.37 -1.46
N TYR A 518 -5.58 24.14 -1.19
CA TYR A 518 -5.16 23.38 0.00
C TYR A 518 -3.78 22.74 -0.16
N SER A 519 -3.32 22.50 -1.40
CA SER A 519 -2.04 21.84 -1.70
C SER A 519 -1.27 22.45 -2.88
N PRO A 520 -0.88 23.73 -2.81
CA PRO A 520 -0.23 24.43 -3.93
C PRO A 520 1.05 23.76 -4.44
N PHE A 521 1.83 23.04 -3.63
CA PHE A 521 3.03 22.34 -4.14
C PHE A 521 2.73 21.29 -5.22
N GLN A 522 1.47 20.84 -5.32
CA GLN A 522 1.01 19.87 -6.31
C GLN A 522 0.43 20.51 -7.60
N ASP A 523 0.50 21.82 -7.76
CA ASP A 523 -0.10 22.54 -8.89
C ASP A 523 0.73 22.38 -10.20
N PRO A 524 0.21 21.68 -11.24
CA PRO A 524 0.88 21.49 -12.53
C PRO A 524 1.02 22.76 -13.37
N GLY A 525 0.37 23.87 -12.98
CA GLY A 525 0.25 25.08 -13.78
C GLY A 525 -0.70 24.92 -14.96
N ALA A 526 -0.96 26.03 -15.67
CA ALA A 526 -1.83 26.02 -16.82
C ALA A 526 -1.21 25.26 -18.02
N PRO A 527 -2.01 24.51 -18.81
CA PRO A 527 -3.46 24.33 -18.72
C PRO A 527 -3.91 23.25 -17.73
N GLY A 528 -3.02 22.35 -17.29
CA GLY A 528 -3.37 21.17 -16.48
C GLY A 528 -4.09 21.50 -15.17
N ASN A 529 -3.74 22.63 -14.54
CA ASN A 529 -4.32 23.04 -13.27
C ASN A 529 -5.80 23.45 -13.34
N LYS A 530 -6.36 23.59 -14.53
CA LYS A 530 -7.79 23.87 -14.76
C LYS A 530 -8.64 22.61 -14.93
N VAL A 531 -8.02 21.42 -14.99
CA VAL A 531 -8.68 20.19 -15.43
C VAL A 531 -9.00 19.27 -14.25
N GLY A 532 -10.28 19.01 -14.07
CA GLY A 532 -10.80 17.91 -13.28
C GLY A 532 -10.71 16.58 -14.04
N SER A 533 -10.40 15.51 -13.32
CA SER A 533 -10.50 14.14 -13.82
C SER A 533 -11.48 13.35 -12.95
N PRO A 534 -12.29 12.44 -13.52
CA PRO A 534 -12.93 11.41 -12.72
C PRO A 534 -11.87 10.54 -12.04
N GLY A 535 -12.07 10.25 -10.77
CA GLY A 535 -11.44 9.10 -10.12
C GLY A 535 -12.13 7.80 -10.51
N ALA A 536 -11.47 6.67 -10.29
CA ALA A 536 -12.02 5.34 -10.62
C ALA A 536 -13.38 5.08 -9.97
N CYS A 537 -13.60 5.59 -8.76
CA CYS A 537 -14.85 5.38 -8.01
C CYS A 537 -16.03 6.27 -8.47
N ASP A 538 -15.76 7.30 -9.29
CA ASP A 538 -16.80 8.12 -9.93
C ASP A 538 -17.39 7.43 -11.17
N LEU A 539 -16.63 6.53 -11.78
CA LEU A 539 -16.99 5.76 -12.98
C LEU A 539 -17.23 4.27 -12.68
N TRP A 540 -17.32 3.90 -11.40
CA TRP A 540 -17.50 2.51 -10.97
C TRP A 540 -18.84 1.94 -11.44
N LYS A 541 -18.96 0.61 -11.56
CA LYS A 541 -20.18 -0.04 -12.11
C LYS A 541 -21.26 -0.36 -11.05
N PHE A 542 -21.06 0.06 -9.81
CA PHE A 542 -22.01 -0.07 -8.69
C PHE A 542 -21.69 0.92 -7.56
N SER A 543 -22.63 1.13 -6.64
CA SER A 543 -22.41 1.97 -5.44
C SER A 543 -21.64 1.21 -4.36
N GLY A 544 -20.78 1.92 -3.64
CA GLY A 544 -20.09 1.39 -2.45
C GLY A 544 -21.07 1.01 -1.33
N ASN A 545 -20.69 0.03 -0.52
CA ASN A 545 -21.56 -0.56 0.51
C ASN A 545 -21.15 -0.24 1.96
N LEU A 546 -20.00 0.41 2.18
CA LEU A 546 -19.52 0.70 3.52
C LEU A 546 -20.31 1.85 4.15
N GLN A 547 -20.81 1.61 5.36
CA GLN A 547 -21.59 2.60 6.11
C GLN A 547 -20.68 3.64 6.77
N ALA A 548 -21.23 4.84 6.95
CA ALA A 548 -20.63 5.88 7.79
C ALA A 548 -20.42 5.36 9.23
N GLY A 549 -19.33 5.80 9.86
CA GLY A 549 -19.11 5.54 11.28
C GLY A 549 -20.06 6.33 12.18
N GLY A 550 -20.14 5.90 13.43
CA GLY A 550 -20.81 6.57 14.54
C GLY A 550 -20.20 6.17 15.90
N GLU A 551 -20.88 6.53 16.98
CA GLU A 551 -20.46 6.21 18.35
C GLU A 551 -20.57 4.70 18.63
N LEU A 552 -19.50 4.09 19.17
CA LEU A 552 -19.41 2.67 19.51
C LEU A 552 -19.26 2.50 21.03
N LYS A 553 -20.23 1.82 21.66
CA LYS A 553 -20.32 1.67 23.13
C LYS A 553 -19.93 0.27 23.60
N GLY A 554 -19.52 0.17 24.86
CA GLY A 554 -19.21 -1.11 25.52
C GLY A 554 -17.90 -1.75 25.08
N LEU A 555 -17.02 -1.00 24.39
CA LEU A 555 -15.73 -1.49 23.93
C LEU A 555 -14.67 -1.56 25.06
N PRO A 556 -13.68 -2.46 24.95
CA PRO A 556 -12.43 -2.33 25.70
C PRO A 556 -11.75 -1.00 25.36
N ASN A 557 -10.86 -0.52 26.24
CA ASN A 557 -10.11 0.70 25.93
C ASN A 557 -9.28 0.48 24.66
N THR A 558 -9.46 1.35 23.66
CA THR A 558 -8.76 1.28 22.36
C THR A 558 -7.71 2.39 22.31
N LEU A 559 -6.48 2.05 21.96
CA LEU A 559 -5.39 3.03 21.84
C LEU A 559 -5.38 3.64 20.44
N ILE A 560 -5.54 4.95 20.36
CA ILE A 560 -5.54 5.73 19.12
C ILE A 560 -4.24 6.52 19.05
N ILE A 561 -3.42 6.31 18.02
CA ILE A 561 -2.14 6.99 17.84
C ILE A 561 -2.27 7.97 16.67
N SER A 562 -1.87 9.23 16.88
CA SER A 562 -1.98 10.26 15.84
C SER A 562 -0.81 11.23 15.88
N THR A 563 -0.09 11.29 14.76
CA THR A 563 1.08 12.17 14.58
C THR A 563 0.64 13.58 14.14
N THR A 564 1.25 14.63 14.68
CA THR A 564 0.78 16.03 14.50
C THR A 564 0.89 16.56 13.08
N HIS A 565 1.98 16.25 12.36
CA HIS A 565 2.16 16.61 10.94
C HIS A 565 2.11 15.38 10.01
N ASP A 566 1.26 14.39 10.32
CA ASP A 566 0.97 13.26 9.44
C ASP A 566 0.40 13.75 8.10
N PRO A 567 1.07 13.48 6.96
CA PRO A 567 0.64 13.99 5.66
C PRO A 567 -0.59 13.26 5.10
N ALA A 568 -0.75 11.97 5.43
CA ALA A 568 -1.71 11.08 4.80
C ALA A 568 -2.99 10.93 5.63
N THR A 569 -2.88 10.93 6.96
CA THR A 569 -3.99 10.83 7.91
C THR A 569 -3.93 11.97 8.93
N PRO A 570 -4.48 13.16 8.59
CA PRO A 570 -4.31 14.37 9.38
C PRO A 570 -4.73 14.22 10.84
N TYR A 571 -3.93 14.82 11.75
CA TYR A 571 -4.07 14.70 13.20
C TYR A 571 -5.50 14.85 13.74
N LYS A 572 -6.31 15.75 13.16
CA LYS A 572 -7.71 15.98 13.53
C LYS A 572 -8.58 14.70 13.58
N ASN A 573 -8.22 13.67 12.81
CA ASN A 573 -8.95 12.41 12.77
C ASN A 573 -8.76 11.58 14.05
N GLY A 574 -7.61 11.71 14.73
CA GLY A 574 -7.28 10.99 15.96
C GLY A 574 -8.24 11.28 17.11
N PRO A 575 -8.44 12.55 17.51
CA PRO A 575 -9.45 12.95 18.50
C PRO A 575 -10.86 12.45 18.16
N VAL A 576 -11.29 12.57 16.90
CA VAL A 576 -12.62 12.11 16.44
C VAL A 576 -12.77 10.60 16.65
N MET A 577 -11.79 9.81 16.23
CA MET A 577 -11.80 8.35 16.44
C MET A 577 -11.80 7.99 17.93
N ALA A 578 -10.97 8.65 18.74
CA ALA A 578 -10.88 8.41 20.19
C ALA A 578 -12.21 8.72 20.90
N GLU A 579 -12.90 9.78 20.50
CA GLU A 579 -14.25 10.12 20.98
C GLU A 579 -15.29 9.05 20.59
N LEU A 580 -15.35 8.70 19.30
CA LEU A 580 -16.34 7.73 18.79
C LEU A 580 -16.21 6.32 19.40
N VAL A 581 -15.00 5.86 19.73
CA VAL A 581 -14.80 4.53 20.35
C VAL A 581 -14.65 4.58 21.88
N HIS A 582 -14.77 5.77 22.48
CA HIS A 582 -14.45 6.05 23.89
C HIS A 582 -13.08 5.49 24.30
N GLY A 583 -12.06 5.73 23.47
CA GLY A 583 -10.71 5.20 23.63
C GLY A 583 -9.76 6.11 24.41
N THR A 584 -8.46 5.94 24.19
CA THR A 584 -7.40 6.83 24.66
C THR A 584 -6.59 7.31 23.46
N LEU A 585 -6.44 8.63 23.32
CA LEU A 585 -5.58 9.25 22.32
C LEU A 585 -4.15 9.36 22.86
N LEU A 586 -3.20 8.86 22.08
CA LEU A 586 -1.77 9.10 22.18
C LEU A 586 -1.37 10.01 21.00
N SER A 587 -1.19 11.28 21.30
CA SER A 587 -0.69 12.27 20.34
C SER A 587 0.83 12.18 20.27
N VAL A 588 1.39 12.28 19.06
CA VAL A 588 2.83 12.18 18.81
C VAL A 588 3.31 13.37 17.99
N GLU A 589 4.22 14.17 18.52
CA GLU A 589 4.82 15.30 17.78
C GLU A 589 5.85 14.80 16.75
N GLY A 590 5.61 15.07 15.47
CA GLY A 590 6.51 14.68 14.38
C GLY A 590 5.93 14.80 12.98
N ASP A 591 6.74 14.46 11.97
CA ASP A 591 6.47 14.70 10.55
C ASP A 591 6.42 13.38 9.74
N SER A 592 5.93 12.31 10.37
CA SER A 592 5.79 10.97 9.79
C SER A 592 4.32 10.58 9.68
N HIS A 593 3.98 9.84 8.63
CA HIS A 593 2.78 9.02 8.64
C HIS A 593 3.01 7.84 9.59
N THR A 594 2.06 7.62 10.52
CA THR A 594 2.15 6.66 11.64
C THR A 594 3.37 6.85 12.58
N ALA A 595 3.44 6.09 13.68
CA ALA A 595 4.52 6.24 14.67
C ALA A 595 4.97 4.94 15.37
N PHE A 596 4.08 3.99 15.64
CA PHE A 596 4.42 2.76 16.36
C PHE A 596 5.25 1.80 15.50
N GLY A 597 6.36 1.31 16.05
CA GLY A 597 7.37 0.52 15.34
C GLY A 597 8.48 1.37 14.70
N ASN A 598 8.39 2.71 14.74
CA ASN A 598 9.50 3.57 14.34
C ASN A 598 10.61 3.52 15.40
N ASN A 599 11.76 2.96 15.05
CA ASN A 599 12.87 2.73 15.99
C ASN A 599 13.80 3.93 16.18
N ALA A 600 13.53 5.09 15.57
CA ALA A 600 14.31 6.31 15.84
C ALA A 600 14.08 6.81 17.27
N ALA A 601 15.15 7.26 17.95
CA ALA A 601 15.15 7.51 19.39
C ALA A 601 14.12 8.54 19.89
N LYS A 602 13.57 9.40 19.03
CA LYS A 602 12.48 10.32 19.39
C LYS A 602 11.15 9.59 19.62
N TYR A 603 10.87 8.52 18.87
CA TYR A 603 9.67 7.69 18.98
C TYR A 603 9.74 6.62 20.09
N ALA A 604 10.67 6.72 21.04
CA ALA A 604 10.76 5.79 22.16
C ALA A 604 9.46 5.76 23.00
N CYS A 605 8.87 6.93 23.28
CA CYS A 605 7.66 7.03 24.12
C CYS A 605 6.45 6.32 23.51
N VAL A 606 6.20 6.47 22.20
CA VAL A 606 5.07 5.79 21.52
C VAL A 606 5.26 4.28 21.52
N ASN A 607 6.49 3.80 21.32
CA ASN A 607 6.80 2.38 21.38
C ASN A 607 6.62 1.79 22.78
N GLU A 608 7.12 2.45 23.82
CA GLU A 608 7.01 1.99 25.21
C GLU A 608 5.55 1.95 25.68
N ILE A 609 4.78 3.00 25.39
CA ILE A 609 3.34 3.06 25.73
C ILE A 609 2.55 1.98 25.00
N THR A 610 2.77 1.83 23.69
CA THR A 610 2.02 0.85 22.88
C THR A 610 2.37 -0.59 23.26
N LEU A 611 3.64 -0.89 23.55
CA LEU A 611 4.05 -2.20 24.06
C LEU A 611 3.41 -2.50 25.42
N LYS A 612 3.35 -1.53 26.33
CA LYS A 612 2.69 -1.72 27.62
C LYS A 612 1.19 -1.98 27.44
N TYR A 613 0.53 -1.22 26.57
CA TYR A 613 -0.87 -1.43 26.25
C TYR A 613 -1.13 -2.82 25.64
N ILE A 614 -0.36 -3.27 24.65
CA ILE A 614 -0.55 -4.60 24.03
C ILE A 614 -0.22 -5.75 25.00
N ASN A 615 0.80 -5.63 25.86
CA ASN A 615 1.10 -6.70 26.81
C ASN A 615 0.13 -6.73 28.01
N GLU A 616 -0.16 -5.57 28.61
CA GLU A 616 -0.80 -5.47 29.93
C GLU A 616 -2.25 -4.95 29.87
N GLY A 617 -2.68 -4.36 28.75
CA GLY A 617 -3.93 -3.59 28.66
C GLY A 617 -3.85 -2.20 29.32
N VAL A 618 -2.66 -1.80 29.78
CA VAL A 618 -2.45 -0.56 30.56
C VAL A 618 -2.01 0.58 29.65
N VAL A 619 -2.83 1.63 29.59
CA VAL A 619 -2.41 2.95 29.11
C VAL A 619 -1.91 3.80 30.29
N PRO A 620 -1.01 4.78 30.06
CA PRO A 620 -0.68 5.80 31.06
C PRO A 620 -1.89 6.68 31.40
N ALA A 621 -1.76 7.51 32.43
CA ALA A 621 -2.76 8.52 32.78
C ALA A 621 -2.74 9.69 31.78
N ASP A 622 -3.76 10.53 31.82
CA ASP A 622 -3.82 11.76 31.03
C ASP A 622 -2.69 12.73 31.42
N GLY A 623 -2.02 13.31 30.43
CA GLY A 623 -0.90 14.23 30.61
C GLY A 623 0.21 14.09 29.57
N ASP A 624 1.28 14.86 29.77
CA ASP A 624 2.44 14.90 28.88
C ASP A 624 3.50 13.87 29.28
N TYR A 625 4.06 13.19 28.28
CA TYR A 625 5.08 12.17 28.41
C TYR A 625 6.37 12.60 27.68
N PRO A 626 7.55 12.11 28.07
CA PRO A 626 8.81 12.71 27.62
C PRO A 626 8.98 12.85 26.10
N LYS A 627 9.48 14.03 25.71
CA LYS A 627 9.92 14.46 24.37
C LYS A 627 8.85 14.76 23.33
N ILE A 628 7.94 13.84 23.00
CA ILE A 628 6.97 14.04 21.90
C ILE A 628 5.57 13.45 22.12
N CYS A 629 5.30 12.80 23.26
CA CYS A 629 4.04 12.08 23.46
C CYS A 629 3.11 12.78 24.46
N SER A 630 1.81 12.84 24.20
CA SER A 630 0.81 13.19 25.21
C SER A 630 -0.41 12.26 25.16
N ILE A 631 -1.02 12.02 26.32
CA ILE A 631 -2.15 11.10 26.50
C ILE A 631 -3.40 11.90 26.90
N LYS A 632 -4.53 11.57 26.28
CA LYS A 632 -5.86 12.04 26.66
C LYS A 632 -6.88 10.92 26.56
N SER A 633 -7.58 10.62 27.64
CA SER A 633 -8.66 9.65 27.68
C SER A 633 -9.98 10.26 27.22
N TYR A 634 -10.72 9.49 26.42
CA TYR A 634 -12.11 9.76 26.02
C TYR A 634 -13.06 8.71 26.62
N ARG A 635 -12.57 7.90 27.57
CA ARG A 635 -13.40 6.98 28.36
C ARG A 635 -14.42 7.79 29.15
N GLN A 636 -15.70 7.46 29.00
CA GLN A 636 -16.73 7.98 29.89
C GLN A 636 -16.37 7.57 31.33
N THR A 637 -16.39 8.52 32.26
CA THR A 637 -16.21 8.22 33.69
C THR A 637 -17.35 7.30 34.12
N VAL A 638 -17.01 6.15 34.69
CA VAL A 638 -18.01 5.24 35.24
C VAL A 638 -18.75 5.97 36.35
N ASN A 639 -20.05 6.18 36.18
CA ASN A 639 -20.89 6.66 37.28
C ASN A 639 -20.79 5.64 38.42
N PRO A 640 -20.31 6.00 39.63
CA PRO A 640 -20.19 5.07 40.75
C PRO A 640 -21.49 4.33 41.08
N ASP A 641 -22.63 4.96 40.80
CA ASP A 641 -23.97 4.43 41.09
C ASP A 641 -24.53 3.51 40.00
N ASN A 642 -23.85 3.33 38.86
CA ASN A 642 -24.29 2.40 37.80
C ASN A 642 -23.11 1.84 36.95
N PRO A 643 -22.39 0.81 37.44
CA PRO A 643 -21.24 0.25 36.75
C PRO A 643 -21.61 -0.67 35.59
N VAL A 644 -21.49 -0.17 34.35
CA VAL A 644 -21.51 -1.03 33.16
C VAL A 644 -20.17 -1.75 33.01
N ASN A 645 -20.16 -3.04 33.33
CA ASN A 645 -19.07 -4.02 33.16
C ASN A 645 -17.69 -3.62 33.75
N PRO A 646 -17.28 -4.17 34.91
CA PRO A 646 -15.91 -4.02 35.39
C PRO A 646 -14.92 -4.70 34.43
N VAL A 647 -13.79 -4.03 34.20
CA VAL A 647 -12.60 -4.63 33.59
C VAL A 647 -12.16 -5.82 34.45
N PRO A 648 -11.88 -7.01 33.88
CA PRO A 648 -11.31 -8.10 34.65
C PRO A 648 -9.94 -7.70 35.19
N THR A 649 -9.84 -7.49 36.51
CA THR A 649 -8.56 -7.37 37.18
C THR A 649 -7.77 -8.68 37.02
N PRO A 650 -6.46 -8.65 36.75
CA PRO A 650 -5.65 -9.86 36.73
C PRO A 650 -5.75 -10.59 38.07
N ASN A 651 -6.26 -11.82 38.07
CA ASN A 651 -6.29 -12.63 39.28
C ASN A 651 -4.84 -12.94 39.71
N PRO A 652 -4.47 -12.71 40.98
CA PRO A 652 -3.16 -13.14 41.48
C PRO A 652 -3.09 -14.67 41.46
N THR A 653 -1.95 -15.19 41.01
CA THR A 653 -1.69 -16.62 40.81
C THR A 653 -1.86 -17.41 42.11
N PRO A 654 -2.74 -18.44 42.17
CA PRO A 654 -2.80 -19.32 43.33
C PRO A 654 -1.56 -20.22 43.39
N ASN A 655 -0.90 -20.28 44.55
CA ASN A 655 0.17 -21.24 44.81
C ASN A 655 -0.40 -22.69 44.84
N PRO A 656 0.41 -23.70 44.46
CA PRO A 656 -0.08 -25.08 44.36
C PRO A 656 -0.26 -25.71 45.75
N THR A 657 -1.38 -26.41 45.97
CA THR A 657 -1.60 -27.24 47.17
C THR A 657 -2.13 -28.62 46.79
N ALA A 658 -1.76 -29.62 47.59
CA ALA A 658 -1.79 -31.06 47.32
C ALA A 658 -3.10 -31.69 46.80
N ALA A 659 -2.93 -32.79 46.05
CA ALA A 659 -4.00 -33.67 45.58
C ALA A 659 -4.53 -34.63 46.69
N PRO A 660 -5.82 -35.02 46.64
CA PRO A 660 -6.35 -36.20 47.34
C PRO A 660 -6.45 -37.45 46.42
N THR A 661 -6.64 -38.60 47.06
CA THR A 661 -6.47 -39.96 46.51
C THR A 661 -7.68 -40.57 45.81
N SER A 662 -7.44 -41.71 45.14
CA SER A 662 -8.35 -42.44 44.24
C SER A 662 -9.27 -43.48 44.92
N GLY A 663 -10.35 -43.86 44.23
CA GLY A 663 -11.25 -44.99 44.53
C GLY A 663 -12.12 -45.37 43.31
N PRO A 664 -12.59 -46.63 43.14
CA PRO A 664 -12.51 -47.26 41.81
C PRO A 664 -13.80 -47.89 41.23
N THR A 665 -13.86 -47.95 39.89
CA THR A 665 -14.58 -48.94 39.01
C THR A 665 -14.26 -48.55 37.55
N SER A 666 -14.10 -49.39 36.52
CA SER A 666 -13.86 -50.82 36.28
C SER A 666 -13.91 -51.00 34.74
N ALA A 667 -12.98 -51.74 34.12
CA ALA A 667 -12.79 -51.78 32.66
C ALA A 667 -13.67 -52.82 31.92
N PRO A 668 -13.56 -52.88 30.58
CA PRO A 668 -13.20 -54.16 29.96
C PRO A 668 -12.10 -54.09 28.87
N THR A 669 -11.10 -54.97 29.05
CA THR A 669 -10.33 -55.79 28.08
C THR A 669 -9.90 -55.30 26.68
N ALA A 670 -8.62 -55.53 26.37
CA ALA A 670 -7.98 -55.44 25.05
C ALA A 670 -7.49 -56.84 24.56
N VAL A 671 -6.85 -56.93 23.36
CA VAL A 671 -5.88 -57.95 22.81
C VAL A 671 -6.12 -58.22 21.30
N PRO A 672 -5.10 -58.42 20.41
CA PRO A 672 -3.69 -57.95 20.38
C PRO A 672 -3.20 -57.40 18.99
N LEU A 673 -1.93 -56.98 18.91
CA LEU A 673 -1.18 -56.76 17.64
C LEU A 673 -0.66 -58.09 17.02
N PRO A 674 -0.15 -58.03 15.78
CA PRO A 674 1.14 -58.67 15.46
C PRO A 674 2.22 -57.68 14.98
N THR A 675 3.47 -58.03 15.26
CA THR A 675 4.72 -57.35 14.89
C THR A 675 5.33 -57.86 13.59
N MET A 676 6.07 -57.04 12.84
CA MET A 676 7.31 -57.43 12.13
C MET A 676 8.22 -56.21 11.87
N ALA A 677 9.53 -56.46 11.78
CA ALA A 677 10.59 -55.47 11.48
C ALA A 677 11.53 -56.02 10.37
N PRO A 678 12.70 -55.40 10.10
CA PRO A 678 12.96 -54.60 8.89
C PRO A 678 13.77 -55.34 7.80
N SER A 679 13.93 -54.74 6.60
CA SER A 679 14.86 -55.24 5.57
C SER A 679 15.41 -54.16 4.62
N ALA A 680 16.73 -53.97 4.71
CA ALA A 680 17.76 -53.68 3.69
C ALA A 680 17.54 -52.73 2.48
N LEU A 681 18.57 -51.89 2.24
CA LEU A 681 18.89 -51.28 0.94
C LEU A 681 19.30 -52.34 -0.11
N PRO A 682 19.41 -51.95 -1.40
CA PRO A 682 20.79 -51.85 -1.93
C PRO A 682 21.10 -50.56 -2.72
N THR A 683 22.41 -50.30 -2.81
CA THR A 683 23.08 -49.21 -3.54
C THR A 683 23.26 -49.49 -5.04
N ALA A 684 23.20 -48.46 -5.90
CA ALA A 684 24.01 -48.36 -7.12
C ALA A 684 24.10 -46.92 -7.66
N ALA A 685 25.27 -46.57 -8.21
CA ALA A 685 25.58 -45.35 -8.98
C ALA A 685 26.58 -45.76 -10.10
N PRO A 686 27.19 -44.83 -10.86
CA PRO A 686 26.62 -43.79 -11.72
C PRO A 686 26.97 -44.04 -13.22
N THR A 687 26.48 -43.23 -14.15
CA THR A 687 27.01 -43.16 -15.53
C THR A 687 27.32 -41.73 -15.99
N THR A 688 28.19 -41.61 -17.00
CA THR A 688 29.07 -40.45 -17.26
C THR A 688 28.89 -39.85 -18.67
N GLY A 689 29.24 -38.56 -18.83
CA GLY A 689 29.37 -37.88 -20.13
C GLY A 689 29.22 -36.36 -20.03
N LYS A 690 30.26 -35.63 -19.60
CA LYS A 690 31.18 -34.85 -20.49
C LYS A 690 30.49 -33.69 -21.24
N THR A 691 30.83 -32.40 -21.17
CA THR A 691 31.87 -31.51 -20.57
C THR A 691 32.06 -30.31 -21.53
N VAL A 692 32.78 -29.25 -21.09
CA VAL A 692 33.28 -28.06 -21.86
C VAL A 692 32.30 -26.87 -21.87
N VAL A 693 32.64 -25.59 -21.59
CA VAL A 693 33.76 -24.83 -20.93
C VAL A 693 33.24 -23.37 -20.77
N ALA A 694 33.59 -22.48 -19.82
CA ALA A 694 34.19 -22.55 -18.47
C ALA A 694 33.96 -21.19 -17.75
N ALA A 695 34.15 -21.13 -16.42
CA ALA A 695 34.27 -19.88 -15.66
C ALA A 695 35.72 -19.33 -15.69
N PRO A 696 35.98 -18.09 -15.19
CA PRO A 696 36.19 -17.89 -13.74
C PRO A 696 35.49 -16.62 -13.20
N GLY A 697 35.39 -16.38 -11.89
CA GLY A 697 35.85 -17.17 -10.74
C GLY A 697 35.22 -16.61 -9.44
N ASN A 698 35.09 -17.45 -8.41
CA ASN A 698 34.29 -17.16 -7.23
C ASN A 698 35.09 -16.43 -6.14
N GLY A 699 34.55 -15.33 -5.59
CA GLY A 699 35.11 -14.57 -4.48
C GLY A 699 34.12 -14.52 -3.32
N GLY A 700 34.22 -15.47 -2.39
CA GLY A 700 33.17 -15.71 -1.39
C GLY A 700 32.92 -14.54 -0.43
N LYS A 701 31.64 -14.28 -0.14
CA LYS A 701 31.18 -13.45 0.98
C LYS A 701 30.09 -14.18 1.76
N LYS A 702 30.18 -14.10 3.09
CA LYS A 702 29.15 -14.60 4.03
C LYS A 702 27.85 -13.81 3.84
N PRO A 703 26.67 -14.40 4.11
CA PRO A 703 25.40 -13.68 4.00
C PRO A 703 25.35 -12.55 5.04
N LEU A 704 24.98 -11.35 4.58
CA LEU A 704 24.64 -10.22 5.45
C LEU A 704 23.17 -10.37 5.88
N ALA A 705 22.85 -10.05 7.13
CA ALA A 705 21.47 -10.06 7.60
C ALA A 705 20.68 -8.92 6.94
N HIS A 706 19.71 -9.27 6.09
CA HIS A 706 18.90 -8.30 5.35
C HIS A 706 17.78 -7.72 6.22
N THR A 707 17.66 -6.39 6.22
CA THR A 707 16.62 -5.62 6.93
C THR A 707 16.14 -4.49 6.03
N GLY A 708 14.82 -4.32 5.92
CA GLY A 708 14.17 -3.24 5.16
C GLY A 708 13.80 -3.58 3.71
N VAL A 709 12.64 -4.23 3.53
CA VAL A 709 11.96 -4.28 2.22
C VAL A 709 11.56 -2.83 1.84
N SER A 710 11.81 -2.46 0.58
CA SER A 710 11.76 -1.12 -0.05
C SER A 710 13.08 -0.35 -0.19
N SER A 711 14.09 -0.56 0.67
CA SER A 711 15.37 0.17 0.52
C SER A 711 16.33 -0.44 -0.52
N VAL A 712 16.23 -1.74 -0.80
CA VAL A 712 17.24 -2.48 -1.60
C VAL A 712 17.04 -2.28 -3.11
N ALA A 713 15.80 -2.24 -3.60
CA ALA A 713 15.49 -1.96 -5.00
C ALA A 713 16.01 -0.57 -5.43
N VAL A 714 15.78 0.43 -4.58
CA VAL A 714 16.27 1.81 -4.71
C VAL A 714 17.80 1.82 -4.84
N VAL A 715 18.53 1.15 -3.93
CA VAL A 715 20.01 1.13 -3.97
C VAL A 715 20.58 0.43 -5.21
N ALA A 716 19.98 -0.67 -5.68
CA ALA A 716 20.48 -1.41 -6.84
C ALA A 716 20.43 -0.57 -8.14
N PHE A 717 19.34 0.16 -8.36
CA PHE A 717 19.18 1.03 -9.54
C PHE A 717 20.06 2.29 -9.46
N LEU A 718 20.31 2.78 -8.24
CA LEU A 718 21.10 4.00 -8.02
C LEU A 718 22.60 3.78 -8.17
N LEU A 719 23.15 2.62 -7.80
CA LEU A 719 24.56 2.29 -8.08
C LEU A 719 24.86 2.27 -9.60
N ALA A 720 23.92 1.80 -10.43
CA ALA A 720 24.07 1.78 -11.88
C ALA A 720 23.93 3.17 -12.55
N SER A 721 23.05 4.03 -12.02
CA SER A 721 22.83 5.38 -12.57
C SER A 721 23.87 6.40 -12.11
N LEU A 722 24.46 6.26 -10.92
CA LEU A 722 25.57 7.08 -10.46
C LEU A 722 26.87 6.83 -11.26
N GLY A 723 27.08 5.61 -11.75
CA GLY A 723 28.23 5.27 -12.61
C GLY A 723 28.21 5.95 -14.00
N GLY A 724 27.04 6.31 -14.52
CA GLY A 724 26.89 6.89 -15.87
C GLY A 724 27.45 8.31 -16.02
N VAL A 725 27.57 9.07 -14.91
CA VAL A 725 27.97 10.49 -14.94
C VAL A 725 29.44 10.69 -15.31
N ALA A 726 30.28 9.66 -15.20
CA ALA A 726 31.70 9.71 -15.56
C ALA A 726 31.95 9.97 -17.06
N VAL A 727 30.99 9.64 -17.94
CA VAL A 727 31.19 9.66 -19.40
C VAL A 727 30.91 11.03 -20.04
N LEU A 728 30.11 11.90 -19.41
CA LEU A 728 29.62 13.14 -20.02
C LEU A 728 30.53 14.37 -19.88
N ARG A 729 31.68 14.27 -19.16
CA ARG A 729 32.61 15.40 -18.99
C ARG A 729 33.72 15.51 -20.06
N SER A 730 33.83 14.56 -21.00
CA SER A 730 34.89 14.57 -22.03
C SER A 730 34.56 15.33 -23.32
N ARG A 731 33.31 15.76 -23.54
CA ARG A 731 32.85 16.43 -24.78
C ARG A 731 32.44 17.91 -24.60
N ARG A 732 33.20 18.67 -23.80
CA ARG A 732 33.06 20.15 -23.69
C ARG A 732 34.41 20.90 -23.71
N LYS A 733 35.40 20.34 -24.40
CA LYS A 733 36.51 21.08 -24.99
C LYS A 733 36.58 20.65 -26.45
N GLU A 734 36.85 21.59 -27.35
CA GLU A 734 36.80 21.45 -28.82
C GLU A 734 35.39 21.39 -29.45
N ALA A 735 34.64 22.49 -29.27
CA ALA A 735 33.80 23.14 -30.30
C ALA A 735 33.48 24.58 -29.84
#